data_AF-A0A1J4KN81-F1
#
_entry.id   AF-A0A1J4KN81-F1
#
_cell.length_a   1.000
_cell.length_b   1.000
_cell.length_c   1.000
_cell.angle_alpha   90.00
_cell.angle_beta   90.00
_cell.angle_gamma   90.00
#
_symmetry.space_group_name_H-M   'P 1'
#
loop_
_entity.id
_entity.type
_entity.pdbx_description
1 polymer ?
#
loop_
_entity_poly.entity_id
_entity_poly.type
_entity_poly.pdbx_seq_one_letter_code
_entity_poly.pdbx_strand_id
1 'polypeptide(L)'
;MKPSFSPNSGPSDSSINDSLKEQLAITKEISSQGLGNSSMLNCLQAKVKELLQYKEENISLTSQLKIAKETLQLQEAEFAFQRSEYEAEINSLKQNEQNLQKAFSNKQKEAKMQYDVNVKLDASQNSTMMMKYQKWKQKYKTLFLEHQELGQQLNEKNQNLNISHYSSSSEQDEIIKKLKSELKANRKQQKQEVETFINDINKLKSEKEELKAKLRQMKIENQNKELEIKSIIEEQEGNNNSTLNIENQISSAEEECQKLRIKIKSLTKKNHNYEKIIENIPRQQNLLQHVEIEYSNLCDIVGIEPGDIGKQWTSLIQECEKFVNSNDTINELKNQNSTLQKRITTILSEKRQNRLNNENGNNNNQGSEDYLEGMFCEVNCLRKIKEQLESRIDKYQYERRFSTHILNIYSLLVKQIDYLHESLFGDTTTKMRPLILTFIFARRFFQFKKVQADNDESALKIFRGRIKYAADAKLAEIKEKISTLSEDLFDTKQQMAQYSIQSQQFENNHDHKQFELQSTNDKLTLATGKLQYLKNRMSEMQEELATLIPPDVHNKTCEELEQYKKKNAHLNKKVLHLQQKLSKYGEIEKVFNKEIKNFEWNTSQVCVDIKEMKSQLQQQKNENDTLKTMLNEKVKEILALERLIIRLKGNNVTNNIAEMAKSSGNNGYMQNITQDTQLKVEKKIIATLDNTPTPLASLINPTFLK
;
A
#
# COMPACT_ATOMS: atom_id res chain seq x y z
N MET A 1 15.54 -20.58 -99.79
CA MET A 1 14.94 -21.54 -100.74
C MET A 1 13.43 -21.37 -100.70
N LYS A 2 12.83 -20.81 -101.77
CA LYS A 2 11.40 -20.98 -102.06
C LYS A 2 11.22 -22.38 -102.66
N PRO A 3 10.13 -23.08 -102.33
CA PRO A 3 9.04 -23.24 -103.31
C PRO A 3 7.67 -23.36 -102.59
N SER A 4 6.48 -23.45 -103.18
CA SER A 4 5.87 -23.12 -104.47
C SER A 4 4.37 -23.43 -104.23
N PHE A 5 3.47 -22.57 -104.69
CA PHE A 5 2.03 -22.84 -104.71
C PHE A 5 1.68 -23.91 -105.76
N SER A 6 0.67 -24.73 -105.48
CA SER A 6 -0.37 -25.07 -106.46
C SER A 6 -1.69 -25.52 -105.80
N PRO A 7 -2.84 -25.29 -106.45
CA PRO A 7 -4.18 -25.27 -105.85
C PRO A 7 -5.03 -26.49 -106.26
N ASN A 8 -6.08 -26.86 -105.50
CA ASN A 8 -7.36 -27.25 -106.09
C ASN A 8 -8.53 -27.46 -105.13
N SER A 9 -9.72 -27.24 -105.72
CA SER A 9 -11.06 -27.75 -105.39
C SER A 9 -11.71 -27.35 -104.05
N GLY A 10 -12.63 -26.39 -104.13
CA GLY A 10 -13.75 -26.32 -103.20
C GLY A 10 -14.72 -27.50 -103.41
N PRO A 11 -15.50 -27.82 -102.37
CA PRO A 11 -16.93 -27.94 -102.62
C PRO A 11 -17.83 -27.43 -101.48
N SER A 12 -19.06 -27.11 -101.89
CA SER A 12 -20.32 -27.16 -101.13
C SER A 12 -20.66 -26.01 -100.16
N ASP A 13 -21.51 -25.11 -100.66
CA ASP A 13 -22.22 -24.02 -99.96
C ASP A 13 -23.17 -24.49 -98.83
N SER A 14 -23.25 -25.79 -98.52
CA SER A 14 -23.98 -26.29 -97.34
C SER A 14 -23.14 -26.30 -96.06
N SER A 15 -21.81 -26.34 -96.15
CA SER A 15 -20.92 -26.37 -94.96
C SER A 15 -20.75 -25.00 -94.29
N ILE A 16 -20.96 -23.91 -95.05
CA ILE A 16 -20.73 -22.54 -94.58
C ILE A 16 -21.86 -22.10 -93.63
N ASN A 17 -23.10 -22.56 -93.87
CA ASN A 17 -24.25 -22.20 -93.05
C ASN A 17 -24.23 -22.86 -91.66
N ASP A 18 -23.73 -24.10 -91.55
CA ASP A 18 -23.60 -24.76 -90.26
C ASP A 18 -22.42 -24.19 -89.46
N SER A 19 -21.30 -23.87 -90.13
CA SER A 19 -20.18 -23.17 -89.49
C SER A 19 -20.55 -21.76 -89.01
N LEU A 20 -21.36 -21.02 -89.78
CA LEU A 20 -21.85 -19.70 -89.35
C LEU A 20 -22.81 -19.80 -88.17
N LYS A 21 -23.70 -20.80 -88.13
CA LYS A 21 -24.59 -21.01 -86.98
C LYS A 21 -23.82 -21.39 -85.72
N GLU A 22 -22.81 -22.23 -85.84
CA GLU A 22 -21.94 -22.61 -84.73
C GLU A 22 -21.12 -21.41 -84.22
N GLN A 23 -20.54 -20.62 -85.13
CA GLN A 23 -19.84 -19.39 -84.75
C GLN A 23 -20.77 -18.34 -84.13
N LEU A 24 -22.03 -18.25 -84.56
CA LEU A 24 -23.01 -17.31 -84.02
C LEU A 24 -23.54 -17.78 -82.65
N ALA A 25 -23.62 -19.09 -82.42
CA ALA A 25 -23.89 -19.68 -81.11
C ALA A 25 -22.75 -19.41 -80.13
N ILE A 26 -21.49 -19.64 -80.54
CA ILE A 26 -20.29 -19.33 -79.75
C ILE A 26 -20.21 -17.83 -79.44
N THR A 27 -20.51 -16.96 -80.41
CA THR A 27 -20.49 -15.51 -80.20
C THR A 27 -21.57 -15.04 -79.23
N LYS A 28 -22.77 -15.65 -79.28
CA LYS A 28 -23.83 -15.39 -78.30
C LYS A 28 -23.47 -15.91 -76.91
N GLU A 29 -22.81 -17.06 -76.82
CA GLU A 29 -22.35 -17.63 -75.55
C GLU A 29 -21.27 -16.73 -74.92
N ILE A 30 -20.28 -16.27 -75.70
CA ILE A 30 -19.26 -15.31 -75.27
C ILE A 30 -19.90 -13.97 -74.84
N SER A 31 -20.88 -13.47 -75.60
CA SER A 31 -21.61 -12.24 -75.24
C SER A 31 -22.42 -12.39 -73.94
N SER A 32 -22.98 -13.57 -73.69
CA SER A 32 -23.73 -13.86 -72.46
C SER A 32 -22.82 -14.03 -71.25
N GLN A 33 -21.62 -14.60 -71.43
CA GLN A 33 -20.58 -14.69 -70.39
C GLN A 33 -19.96 -13.32 -70.08
N GLY A 34 -19.83 -12.43 -71.08
CA GLY A 34 -19.32 -11.07 -70.91
C GLY A 34 -20.21 -10.17 -70.02
N LEU A 35 -21.53 -10.38 -70.03
CA LEU A 35 -22.48 -9.68 -69.14
C LEU A 35 -22.35 -10.12 -67.67
N GLY A 36 -21.93 -11.36 -67.41
CA GLY A 36 -21.59 -11.86 -66.06
C GLY A 36 -20.33 -11.20 -65.47
N ASN A 37 -19.41 -10.71 -66.32
CA ASN A 37 -18.18 -10.06 -65.88
C ASN A 37 -18.39 -8.65 -65.29
N SER A 38 -19.54 -8.00 -65.55
CA SER A 38 -19.87 -6.70 -64.94
C SER A 38 -20.10 -6.80 -63.43
N SER A 39 -20.66 -7.92 -62.95
CA SER A 39 -20.84 -8.17 -61.51
C SER A 39 -19.51 -8.44 -60.82
N MET A 40 -18.61 -9.16 -61.48
CA MET A 40 -17.26 -9.42 -60.98
C MET A 40 -16.43 -8.12 -60.90
N LEU A 41 -16.53 -7.25 -61.91
CA LEU A 41 -15.83 -5.97 -61.93
C LEU A 41 -16.35 -5.02 -60.83
N ASN A 42 -17.66 -4.99 -60.60
CA ASN A 42 -18.26 -4.22 -59.50
C ASN A 42 -17.85 -4.79 -58.13
N CYS A 43 -17.77 -6.11 -57.99
CA CYS A 43 -17.27 -6.76 -56.76
C CYS A 43 -15.80 -6.42 -56.52
N LEU A 44 -14.98 -6.43 -57.57
CA LEU A 44 -13.57 -6.08 -57.48
C LEU A 44 -13.37 -4.60 -57.13
N GLN A 45 -14.17 -3.70 -57.72
CA GLN A 45 -14.16 -2.28 -57.37
C GLN A 45 -14.58 -2.02 -55.91
N ALA A 46 -15.60 -2.73 -55.42
CA ALA A 46 -16.02 -2.65 -54.02
C ALA A 46 -14.91 -3.14 -53.07
N LYS A 47 -14.26 -4.27 -53.40
CA LYS A 47 -13.14 -4.80 -52.62
C LYS A 47 -11.91 -3.90 -52.64
N VAL A 48 -11.61 -3.24 -53.75
CA VAL A 48 -10.52 -2.25 -53.84
C VAL A 48 -10.82 -1.04 -52.97
N LYS A 49 -12.08 -0.53 -52.95
CA LYS A 49 -12.47 0.57 -52.06
C LYS A 49 -12.36 0.18 -50.58
N GLU A 50 -12.81 -1.01 -50.23
CA GLU A 50 -12.71 -1.56 -48.87
C GLU A 50 -11.23 -1.70 -48.44
N LEU A 51 -10.36 -2.20 -49.32
CA LEU A 51 -8.91 -2.27 -49.07
C LEU A 51 -8.26 -0.89 -48.91
N LEU A 52 -8.68 0.11 -49.70
CA LEU A 52 -8.19 1.48 -49.55
C LEU A 52 -8.63 2.08 -48.21
N GLN A 53 -9.88 1.87 -47.81
CA GLN A 53 -10.38 2.30 -46.51
C GLN A 53 -9.61 1.65 -45.36
N TYR A 54 -9.39 0.33 -45.41
CA TYR A 54 -8.57 -0.34 -44.39
C TYR A 54 -7.13 0.16 -44.36
N LYS A 55 -6.57 0.54 -45.52
CA LYS A 55 -5.22 1.13 -45.57
C LYS A 55 -5.18 2.51 -44.93
N GLU A 56 -6.19 3.35 -45.15
CA GLU A 56 -6.32 4.66 -44.50
C GLU A 56 -6.51 4.54 -42.98
N GLU A 57 -7.38 3.63 -42.53
CA GLU A 57 -7.58 3.33 -41.10
C GLU A 57 -6.29 2.82 -40.46
N ASN A 58 -5.54 1.95 -41.14
CA ASN A 58 -4.26 1.45 -40.65
C ASN A 58 -3.20 2.56 -40.55
N ILE A 59 -3.14 3.48 -41.52
CA ILE A 59 -2.26 4.66 -41.45
C ILE A 59 -2.64 5.55 -40.26
N SER A 60 -3.94 5.80 -40.06
CA SER A 60 -4.45 6.60 -38.94
C SER A 60 -4.10 5.97 -37.58
N LEU A 61 -4.36 4.67 -37.42
CA LEU A 61 -4.02 3.93 -36.19
C LEU A 61 -2.50 3.91 -35.96
N THR A 62 -1.70 3.73 -37.00
CA THR A 62 -0.23 3.77 -36.90
C THR A 62 0.26 5.14 -36.43
N SER A 63 -0.33 6.23 -36.95
CA SER A 63 -0.03 7.60 -36.50
C SER A 63 -0.43 7.82 -35.04
N GLN A 64 -1.61 7.38 -34.62
CA GLN A 64 -2.05 7.49 -33.23
C GLN A 64 -1.14 6.70 -32.28
N LEU A 65 -0.72 5.50 -32.67
CA LEU A 65 0.18 4.65 -31.90
C LEU A 65 1.57 5.29 -31.78
N LYS A 66 2.04 5.96 -32.85
CA LYS A 66 3.30 6.72 -32.82
C LYS A 66 3.24 7.91 -31.85
N ILE A 67 2.18 8.71 -31.93
CA ILE A 67 1.96 9.84 -31.01
C ILE A 67 1.89 9.34 -29.56
N ALA A 68 1.14 8.27 -29.28
CA ALA A 68 1.05 7.71 -27.93
C ALA A 68 2.41 7.23 -27.39
N LYS A 69 3.24 6.63 -28.24
CA LYS A 69 4.61 6.20 -27.88
C LYS A 69 5.53 7.38 -27.57
N GLU A 70 5.49 8.44 -28.39
CA GLU A 70 6.29 9.64 -28.16
C GLU A 70 5.83 10.37 -26.88
N THR A 71 4.51 10.43 -26.63
CA THR A 71 3.97 10.98 -25.37
C THR A 71 4.43 10.17 -24.15
N LEU A 72 4.42 8.84 -24.22
CA LEU A 72 4.92 7.98 -23.13
C LEU A 72 6.41 8.19 -22.89
N GLN A 73 7.23 8.31 -23.94
CA GLN A 73 8.66 8.57 -23.80
C GLN A 73 8.94 9.95 -23.20
N LEU A 74 8.15 10.97 -23.56
CA LEU A 74 8.23 12.30 -22.94
C LEU A 74 7.86 12.25 -21.46
N GLN A 75 6.81 11.51 -21.10
CA GLN A 75 6.42 11.31 -19.70
C GLN A 75 7.49 10.55 -18.90
N GLU A 76 8.08 9.48 -19.47
CA GLU A 76 9.18 8.76 -18.83
C GLU A 76 10.42 9.66 -18.62
N ALA A 77 10.74 10.51 -19.59
CA ALA A 77 11.84 11.47 -19.47
C ALA A 77 11.53 12.55 -18.41
N GLU A 78 10.28 13.03 -18.34
CA GLU A 78 9.83 13.98 -17.32
C GLU A 78 9.92 13.37 -15.91
N PHE A 79 9.44 12.13 -15.72
CA PHE A 79 9.56 11.44 -14.43
C PHE A 79 11.02 11.18 -14.04
N ALA A 80 11.88 10.83 -15.00
CA ALA A 80 13.31 10.67 -14.74
C ALA A 80 13.96 11.99 -14.31
N PHE A 81 13.57 13.11 -14.93
CA PHE A 81 14.04 14.44 -14.57
C PHE A 81 13.57 14.86 -13.17
N GLN A 82 12.27 14.74 -12.88
CA GLN A 82 11.70 15.03 -11.56
C GLN A 82 12.36 14.19 -10.47
N ARG A 83 12.57 12.89 -10.72
CA ARG A 83 13.29 12.02 -9.78
C ARG A 83 14.71 12.51 -9.53
N SER A 84 15.43 12.93 -10.56
CA SER A 84 16.77 13.49 -10.41
C SER A 84 16.78 14.80 -9.61
N GLU A 85 15.78 15.66 -9.79
CA GLU A 85 15.64 16.89 -9.00
C GLU A 85 15.35 16.59 -7.53
N TYR A 86 14.40 15.69 -7.24
CA TYR A 86 14.11 15.27 -5.87
C TYR A 86 15.31 14.59 -5.20
N GLU A 87 16.06 13.75 -5.92
CA GLU A 87 17.29 13.14 -5.39
C GLU A 87 18.35 14.21 -5.08
N ALA A 88 18.50 15.24 -5.93
CA ALA A 88 19.39 16.37 -5.69
C ALA A 88 18.94 17.21 -4.48
N GLU A 89 17.64 17.47 -4.34
CA GLU A 89 17.06 18.20 -3.22
C GLU A 89 17.25 17.43 -1.90
N ILE A 90 16.96 16.13 -1.87
CA ILE A 90 17.19 15.26 -0.71
C ILE A 90 18.65 15.30 -0.28
N ASN A 91 19.59 15.27 -1.24
CA ASN A 91 21.02 15.33 -0.93
C ASN A 91 21.43 16.70 -0.37
N SER A 92 20.89 17.80 -0.93
CA SER A 92 21.08 19.15 -0.41
C SER A 92 20.52 19.29 1.02
N LEU A 93 19.32 18.76 1.29
CA LEU A 93 18.72 18.74 2.62
C LEU A 93 19.53 17.92 3.62
N LYS A 94 20.02 16.73 3.23
CA LYS A 94 20.93 15.92 4.07
C LYS A 94 22.22 16.66 4.41
N GLN A 95 22.81 17.37 3.44
CA GLN A 95 24.01 18.17 3.68
C GLN A 95 23.72 19.33 4.65
N ASN A 96 22.58 20.01 4.48
CA ASN A 96 22.14 21.06 5.39
C ASN A 96 21.87 20.52 6.80
N GLU A 97 21.25 19.35 6.93
CA GLU A 97 21.05 18.68 8.20
C GLU A 97 22.39 18.36 8.89
N GLN A 98 23.35 17.79 8.17
CA GLN A 98 24.69 17.54 8.70
C GLN A 98 25.39 18.84 9.14
N ASN A 99 25.25 19.91 8.37
CA ASN A 99 25.80 21.23 8.73
C ASN A 99 25.13 21.79 9.99
N LEU A 100 23.81 21.65 10.13
CA LEU A 100 23.07 22.04 11.33
C LEU A 100 23.47 21.20 12.53
N GLN A 101 23.59 19.88 12.40
CA GLN A 101 24.05 19.00 13.48
C GLN A 101 25.46 19.36 13.96
N LYS A 102 26.38 19.69 13.03
CA LYS A 102 27.71 20.22 13.37
C LYS A 102 27.63 21.57 14.08
N ALA A 103 26.79 22.48 13.60
CA ALA A 103 26.57 23.79 14.22
C ALA A 103 25.96 23.68 15.63
N PHE A 104 24.99 22.77 15.84
CA PHE A 104 24.43 22.47 17.16
C PHE A 104 25.46 21.89 18.10
N SER A 105 26.28 20.95 17.64
CA SER A 105 27.37 20.37 18.45
C SER A 105 28.39 21.44 18.87
N ASN A 106 28.70 22.38 17.97
CA ASN A 106 29.61 23.49 18.27
C ASN A 106 28.98 24.50 19.22
N LYS A 107 27.73 24.92 18.99
CA LYS A 107 26.99 25.80 19.90
C LYS A 107 26.80 25.19 21.29
N GLN A 108 26.60 23.88 21.38
CA GLN A 108 26.50 23.19 22.67
C GLN A 108 27.83 23.20 23.43
N LYS A 109 28.97 23.09 22.73
CA LYS A 109 30.30 23.25 23.32
C LYS A 109 30.54 24.70 23.77
N GLU A 110 30.15 25.69 22.96
CA GLU A 110 30.25 27.12 23.30
C GLU A 110 29.36 27.48 24.48
N ALA A 111 28.12 26.99 24.54
CA ALA A 111 27.20 27.21 25.65
C ALA A 111 27.71 26.58 26.96
N LYS A 112 28.34 25.40 26.90
CA LYS A 112 29.03 24.81 28.06
C LYS A 112 30.18 25.69 28.55
N MET A 113 31.00 26.22 27.64
CA MET A 113 32.08 27.14 28.01
C MET A 113 31.54 28.47 28.58
N GLN A 114 30.47 29.03 28.00
CA GLN A 114 29.85 30.26 28.50
C GLN A 114 29.19 30.06 29.87
N TYR A 115 28.56 28.92 30.13
CA TYR A 115 28.01 28.57 31.43
C TYR A 115 29.11 28.50 32.49
N ASP A 116 30.24 27.84 32.20
CA ASP A 116 31.39 27.78 33.12
C ASP A 116 32.01 29.16 33.38
N VAL A 117 32.05 30.03 32.37
CA VAL A 117 32.53 31.41 32.52
C VAL A 117 31.56 32.27 33.35
N ASN A 118 30.26 32.18 33.09
CA ASN A 118 29.25 32.94 33.83
C ASN A 118 29.13 32.48 35.28
N VAL A 119 29.19 31.17 35.57
CA VAL A 119 29.20 30.66 36.95
C VAL A 119 30.41 31.20 37.72
N LYS A 120 31.59 31.30 37.08
CA LYS A 120 32.78 31.90 37.69
C LYS A 120 32.65 33.42 37.86
N LEU A 121 32.03 34.12 36.91
CA LEU A 121 31.80 35.57 36.98
C LEU A 121 30.79 35.92 38.09
N ASP A 122 29.70 35.16 38.19
CA ASP A 122 28.67 35.32 39.21
C ASP A 122 29.23 35.04 40.60
N ALA A 123 30.06 33.99 40.77
CA ALA A 123 30.75 33.73 42.03
C ALA A 123 31.68 34.89 42.45
N SER A 124 32.39 35.49 41.49
CA SER A 124 33.23 36.67 41.69
C SER A 124 32.43 37.92 42.09
N GLN A 125 31.32 38.18 41.39
CA GLN A 125 30.44 39.32 41.67
C GLN A 125 29.73 39.16 43.02
N ASN A 126 29.27 37.95 43.36
CA ASN A 126 28.63 37.66 44.65
C ASN A 126 29.61 37.83 45.81
N SER A 127 30.87 37.40 45.64
CA SER A 127 31.94 37.65 46.64
C SER A 127 32.17 39.15 46.86
N THR A 128 32.19 39.93 45.78
CA THR A 128 32.36 41.40 45.85
C THR A 128 31.15 42.08 46.50
N MET A 129 29.93 41.63 46.19
CA MET A 129 28.70 42.15 46.77
C MET A 129 28.59 41.80 48.26
N MET A 130 28.99 40.60 48.66
CA MET A 130 29.07 40.19 50.07
C MET A 130 30.05 41.05 50.88
N MET A 131 31.22 41.38 50.32
CA MET A 131 32.15 42.32 50.98
C MET A 131 31.55 43.73 51.12
N LYS A 132 30.84 44.23 50.10
CA LYS A 132 30.15 45.54 50.18
C LYS A 132 29.05 45.53 51.25
N TYR A 133 28.26 44.46 51.30
CA TYR A 133 27.22 44.28 52.32
C TYR A 133 27.81 44.24 53.73
N GLN A 134 28.91 43.52 53.95
CA GLN A 134 29.60 43.53 55.25
C GLN A 134 30.10 44.92 55.64
N LYS A 135 30.68 45.68 54.70
CA LYS A 135 31.10 47.07 54.95
C LYS A 135 29.91 47.98 55.30
N TRP A 136 28.79 47.85 54.58
CA TRP A 136 27.57 48.60 54.89
C TRP A 136 27.00 48.24 56.26
N LYS A 137 27.00 46.95 56.61
CA LYS A 137 26.56 46.47 57.93
C LYS A 137 27.42 47.03 59.06
N GLN A 138 28.74 47.15 58.86
CA GLN A 138 29.64 47.80 59.81
C GLN A 138 29.37 49.31 59.90
N LYS A 139 29.21 50.00 58.77
CA LYS A 139 28.91 51.44 58.72
C LYS A 139 27.56 51.79 59.36
N TYR A 140 26.56 50.94 59.19
CA TYR A 140 25.27 51.11 59.85
C TYR A 140 25.41 50.99 61.37
N LYS A 141 26.18 50.02 61.87
CA LYS A 141 26.44 49.89 63.32
C LYS A 141 27.13 51.12 63.89
N THR A 142 28.11 51.70 63.18
CA THR A 142 28.80 52.91 63.66
C THR A 142 27.86 54.12 63.67
N LEU A 143 27.08 54.32 62.60
CA LEU A 143 26.11 55.42 62.53
C LEU A 143 24.99 55.28 63.57
N PHE A 144 24.56 54.06 63.86
CA PHE A 144 23.54 53.80 64.88
C PHE A 144 24.02 54.21 66.28
N LEU A 145 25.28 53.89 66.63
CA LEU A 145 25.88 54.30 67.88
C LEU A 145 26.03 55.83 67.97
N GLU A 146 26.45 56.47 66.88
CA GLU A 146 26.59 57.93 66.79
C GLU A 146 25.24 58.66 66.93
N HIS A 147 24.17 58.11 66.34
CA HIS A 147 22.82 58.66 66.48
C HIS A 147 22.28 58.53 67.92
N GLN A 148 22.63 57.45 68.63
CA GLN A 148 22.27 57.25 70.02
C GLN A 148 22.98 58.28 70.93
N GLU A 149 24.24 58.58 70.64
CA GLU A 149 25.06 59.55 71.36
C GLU A 149 24.59 61.00 71.11
N LEU A 150 24.27 61.36 69.86
CA LEU A 150 23.66 62.65 69.51
C LEU A 150 22.28 62.86 70.16
N GLY A 151 21.48 61.79 70.29
CA GLY A 151 20.20 61.84 70.99
C GLY A 151 20.34 62.19 72.48
N GLN A 152 21.43 61.76 73.12
CA GLN A 152 21.73 62.12 74.52
C GLN A 152 22.17 63.59 74.63
N GLN A 153 23.00 64.06 73.71
CA GLN A 153 23.46 65.47 73.69
C GLN A 153 22.33 66.47 73.37
N LEU A 154 21.34 66.11 72.54
CA LEU A 154 20.20 66.97 72.23
C LEU A 154 19.26 67.16 73.44
N ASN A 155 19.09 66.12 74.25
CA ASN A 155 18.29 66.19 75.47
C ASN A 155 18.94 67.09 76.54
N GLU A 156 20.27 67.12 76.62
CA GLU A 156 21.01 68.04 77.50
C GLU A 156 20.91 69.50 77.05
N LYS A 157 20.77 69.76 75.74
CA LYS A 157 20.74 71.12 75.18
C LYS A 157 19.34 71.77 75.20
N ASN A 158 18.26 70.98 75.17
CA ASN A 158 16.88 71.49 75.19
C ASN A 158 16.34 71.91 76.57
N GLN A 159 17.10 71.69 77.66
CA GLN A 159 16.74 72.19 78.99
C GLN A 159 17.21 73.62 79.29
N ASN A 160 18.04 74.24 78.42
CA ASN A 160 18.81 75.43 78.80
C ASN A 160 18.52 76.75 78.06
N LEU A 161 17.53 76.86 77.16
CA LEU A 161 17.32 78.13 76.44
C LEU A 161 15.84 78.49 76.26
N ASN A 162 15.34 79.28 77.20
CA ASN A 162 14.13 80.09 77.02
C ASN A 162 14.41 81.44 77.69
N ILE A 163 14.53 82.53 76.92
CA ILE A 163 14.27 83.95 77.27
C ILE A 163 14.80 84.91 76.16
N SER A 164 13.94 85.90 75.80
CA SER A 164 14.26 87.33 75.50
C SER A 164 14.27 87.92 74.06
N HIS A 165 13.22 88.74 73.81
CA HIS A 165 13.15 90.17 73.37
C HIS A 165 13.35 90.67 71.91
N TYR A 166 12.23 91.17 71.32
CA TYR A 166 11.84 92.57 71.00
C TYR A 166 12.81 93.62 70.38
N SER A 167 12.43 94.21 69.21
CA SER A 167 12.01 95.63 68.99
C SER A 167 12.54 96.39 67.74
N SER A 168 11.62 97.23 67.21
CA SER A 168 11.76 98.58 66.58
C SER A 168 12.12 98.79 65.08
N SER A 169 11.07 99.05 64.30
CA SER A 169 10.76 100.27 63.50
C SER A 169 11.88 101.27 63.13
N SER A 170 12.61 101.02 62.04
CA SER A 170 13.33 102.04 61.24
C SER A 170 13.61 101.58 59.78
N GLU A 171 12.78 100.71 59.19
CA GLU A 171 13.15 99.98 57.96
C GLU A 171 12.38 100.36 56.69
N GLN A 172 11.42 101.28 56.74
CA GLN A 172 10.51 101.47 55.60
C GLN A 172 11.16 102.06 54.32
N ASP A 173 12.24 102.85 54.43
CA ASP A 173 12.94 103.40 53.26
C ASP A 173 13.97 102.44 52.63
N GLU A 174 14.56 101.53 53.41
CA GLU A 174 15.38 100.44 52.87
C GLU A 174 14.53 99.36 52.19
N ILE A 175 13.32 99.11 52.71
CA ILE A 175 12.36 98.17 52.10
C ILE A 175 11.94 98.67 50.71
N ILE A 176 11.71 99.97 50.51
CA ILE A 176 11.33 100.52 49.19
C ILE A 176 12.49 100.43 48.18
N LYS A 177 13.74 100.63 48.61
CA LYS A 177 14.92 100.43 47.74
C LYS A 177 15.13 98.95 47.40
N LYS A 178 14.97 98.05 48.36
CA LYS A 178 14.98 96.59 48.12
C LYS A 178 13.89 96.19 47.14
N LEU A 179 12.64 96.61 47.35
CA LEU A 179 11.52 96.31 46.45
C LEU A 179 11.74 96.83 45.02
N LYS A 180 12.37 98.01 44.83
CA LYS A 180 12.72 98.49 43.48
C LYS A 180 13.84 97.67 42.82
N SER A 181 14.82 97.21 43.59
CA SER A 181 15.87 96.32 43.08
C SER A 181 15.33 94.92 42.75
N GLU A 182 14.41 94.41 43.58
CA GLU A 182 13.68 93.17 43.36
C GLU A 182 12.78 93.27 42.15
N LEU A 183 12.05 94.37 41.94
CA LEU A 183 11.23 94.58 40.72
C LEU A 183 12.07 94.59 39.43
N LYS A 184 13.29 95.14 39.47
CA LYS A 184 14.20 95.10 38.32
C LYS A 184 14.77 93.69 38.10
N ALA A 185 15.13 92.98 39.17
CA ALA A 185 15.57 91.59 39.09
C ALA A 185 14.46 90.69 38.54
N ASN A 186 13.22 90.87 39.01
CA ASN A 186 12.06 90.09 38.63
C ASN A 186 11.67 90.34 37.15
N ARG A 187 11.78 91.60 36.67
CA ARG A 187 11.63 91.89 35.22
C ARG A 187 12.72 91.24 34.36
N LYS A 188 13.95 91.14 34.86
CA LYS A 188 15.04 90.47 34.15
C LYS A 188 14.82 88.95 34.13
N GLN A 189 14.36 88.38 35.23
CA GLN A 189 14.00 86.97 35.35
C GLN A 189 12.82 86.62 34.44
N GLN A 190 11.74 87.41 34.42
CA GLN A 190 10.63 87.21 33.49
C GLN A 190 11.06 87.26 32.03
N LYS A 191 11.98 88.15 31.66
CA LYS A 191 12.52 88.17 30.29
C LYS A 191 13.28 86.89 29.96
N GLN A 192 14.10 86.39 30.89
CA GLN A 192 14.80 85.13 30.71
C GLN A 192 13.83 83.95 30.63
N GLU A 193 12.79 83.92 31.45
CA GLU A 193 11.74 82.89 31.42
C GLU A 193 10.98 82.89 30.09
N VAL A 194 10.60 84.08 29.59
CA VAL A 194 9.98 84.21 28.26
C VAL A 194 10.91 83.72 27.15
N GLU A 195 12.20 84.03 27.24
CA GLU A 195 13.20 83.57 26.26
C GLU A 195 13.41 82.05 26.32
N THR A 196 13.38 81.45 27.51
CA THR A 196 13.37 79.98 27.66
C THR A 196 12.10 79.35 27.10
N PHE A 197 10.92 79.94 27.34
CA PHE A 197 9.66 79.42 26.77
C PHE A 197 9.64 79.52 25.25
N ILE A 198 10.20 80.58 24.67
CA ILE A 198 10.34 80.69 23.20
C ILE A 198 11.25 79.59 22.65
N ASN A 199 12.36 79.31 23.33
CA ASN A 199 13.26 78.22 22.94
C ASN A 199 12.58 76.85 23.04
N ASP A 200 11.82 76.60 24.11
CA ASP A 200 11.06 75.36 24.29
C ASP A 200 9.96 75.20 23.24
N ILE A 201 9.24 76.27 22.89
CA ILE A 201 8.24 76.27 21.81
C ILE A 201 8.90 75.91 20.48
N ASN A 202 10.07 76.48 20.18
CA ASN A 202 10.80 76.17 18.95
C ASN A 202 11.28 74.72 18.92
N LYS A 203 11.75 74.19 20.06
CA LYS A 203 12.15 72.78 20.20
C LYS A 203 10.96 71.83 20.00
N LEU A 204 9.82 72.10 20.63
CA LEU A 204 8.59 71.31 20.46
C LEU A 204 8.07 71.38 19.02
N LYS A 205 8.21 72.52 18.35
CA LYS A 205 7.84 72.67 16.93
C LYS A 205 8.72 71.81 16.02
N SER A 206 10.02 71.76 16.30
CA SER A 206 10.98 70.86 15.64
C SER A 206 10.60 69.39 15.85
N GLU A 207 10.39 68.97 17.11
CA GLU A 207 10.02 67.60 17.47
C GLU A 207 8.69 67.17 16.83
N LYS A 208 7.71 68.09 16.74
CA LYS A 208 6.44 67.85 16.06
C LYS A 208 6.61 67.54 14.56
N GLU A 209 7.45 68.30 13.85
CA GLU A 209 7.70 68.04 12.44
C GLU A 209 8.50 66.75 12.23
N GLU A 210 9.44 66.42 13.12
CA GLU A 210 10.17 65.16 13.09
C GLU A 210 9.23 63.94 13.31
N LEU A 211 8.34 64.02 14.30
CA LEU A 211 7.32 62.99 14.55
C LEU A 211 6.38 62.82 13.36
N LYS A 212 5.98 63.93 12.72
CA LYS A 212 5.13 63.90 11.53
C LYS A 212 5.83 63.25 10.34
N ALA A 213 7.13 63.47 10.17
CA ALA A 213 7.94 62.80 9.16
C ALA A 213 8.05 61.29 9.43
N LYS A 214 8.34 60.90 10.69
CA LYS A 214 8.37 59.49 11.12
C LYS A 214 7.04 58.78 10.90
N LEU A 215 5.91 59.45 11.17
CA LEU A 215 4.58 58.88 11.00
C LEU A 215 4.23 58.68 9.52
N ARG A 216 4.65 59.58 8.63
CA ARG A 216 4.53 59.39 7.17
C ARG A 216 5.37 58.21 6.69
N GLN A 217 6.59 58.08 7.20
CA GLN A 217 7.48 56.98 6.84
C GLN A 217 6.93 55.62 7.29
N MET A 218 6.45 55.51 8.54
CA MET A 218 5.77 54.29 9.02
C MET A 218 4.53 53.95 8.20
N LYS A 219 3.76 54.96 7.76
CA LYS A 219 2.56 54.71 6.94
C LYS A 219 2.92 54.10 5.57
N ILE A 220 4.00 54.56 4.96
CA ILE A 220 4.52 54.00 3.71
C ILE A 220 5.04 52.57 3.93
N GLU A 221 5.79 52.32 5.02
CA GLU A 221 6.26 50.97 5.36
C GLU A 221 5.10 49.99 5.59
N ASN A 222 4.04 50.41 6.28
CA ASN A 222 2.86 49.56 6.48
C ASN A 222 2.16 49.22 5.17
N GLN A 223 2.02 50.18 4.25
CA GLN A 223 1.43 49.93 2.93
C GLN A 223 2.28 48.95 2.11
N ASN A 224 3.61 49.07 2.17
CA ASN A 224 4.50 48.13 1.51
C ASN A 224 4.39 46.72 2.09
N LYS A 225 4.31 46.60 3.42
CA LYS A 225 4.09 45.29 4.09
C LYS A 225 2.74 44.68 3.74
N GLU A 226 1.68 45.46 3.60
CA GLU A 226 0.37 44.96 3.14
C GLU A 226 0.43 44.40 1.72
N LEU A 227 1.15 45.06 0.81
CA LEU A 227 1.33 44.57 -0.56
C LEU A 227 2.15 43.27 -0.59
N GLU A 228 3.18 43.19 0.24
CA GLU A 228 4.01 41.98 0.38
C GLU A 228 3.19 40.80 0.93
N ILE A 229 2.37 41.03 1.97
CA ILE A 229 1.47 40.00 2.51
C ILE A 229 0.49 39.50 1.44
N LYS A 230 -0.09 40.39 0.62
CA LYS A 230 -0.99 39.97 -0.47
C LYS A 230 -0.27 39.11 -1.52
N SER A 231 0.95 39.49 -1.90
CA SER A 231 1.77 38.70 -2.83
C SER A 231 2.07 37.30 -2.27
N ILE A 232 2.35 37.19 -0.97
CA ILE A 232 2.61 35.90 -0.30
C ILE A 232 1.35 35.03 -0.26
N ILE A 233 0.17 35.63 -0.05
CA ILE A 233 -1.10 34.90 -0.03
C ILE A 233 -1.41 34.33 -1.43
N GLU A 234 -1.26 35.12 -2.49
CA GLU A 234 -1.47 34.66 -3.87
C GLU A 234 -0.48 33.53 -4.25
N GLU A 235 0.77 33.63 -3.81
CA GLU A 235 1.77 32.58 -4.01
C GLU A 235 1.43 31.29 -3.22
N GLN A 236 0.91 31.42 -1.99
CA GLN A 236 0.44 30.26 -1.21
C GLN A 236 -0.77 29.57 -1.84
N GLU A 237 -1.72 30.31 -2.38
CA GLU A 237 -2.87 29.71 -3.10
C GLU A 237 -2.42 28.97 -4.37
N GLY A 238 -1.48 29.55 -5.12
CA GLY A 238 -0.84 28.88 -6.27
C GLY A 238 -0.14 27.58 -5.86
N ASN A 239 0.63 27.63 -4.77
CA ASN A 239 1.34 26.47 -4.23
C ASN A 239 0.37 25.38 -3.74
N ASN A 240 -0.72 25.74 -3.07
CA ASN A 240 -1.73 24.77 -2.60
C ASN A 240 -2.38 24.03 -3.78
N ASN A 241 -2.71 24.73 -4.87
CA ASN A 241 -3.25 24.10 -6.07
C ASN A 241 -2.24 23.16 -6.73
N SER A 242 -0.96 23.53 -6.78
CA SER A 242 0.10 22.65 -7.30
C SER A 242 0.29 21.40 -6.42
N THR A 243 0.20 21.56 -5.11
CA THR A 243 0.33 20.46 -4.13
C THR A 243 -0.80 19.45 -4.30
N LEU A 244 -2.04 19.93 -4.45
CA LEU A 244 -3.22 19.09 -4.64
C LEU A 244 -3.17 18.33 -5.99
N ASN A 245 -2.59 18.94 -7.02
CA ASN A 245 -2.38 18.27 -8.31
C ASN A 245 -1.29 17.18 -8.22
N ILE A 246 -0.19 17.44 -7.51
CA ILE A 246 0.86 16.44 -7.23
C ILE A 246 0.28 15.28 -6.42
N GLU A 247 -0.55 15.56 -5.41
CA GLU A 247 -1.18 14.54 -4.55
C GLU A 247 -2.11 13.61 -5.34
N ASN A 248 -2.86 14.16 -6.30
CA ASN A 248 -3.66 13.37 -7.25
C ASN A 248 -2.79 12.52 -8.18
N GLN A 249 -1.66 13.04 -8.69
CA GLN A 249 -0.73 12.28 -9.52
C GLN A 249 -0.07 11.14 -8.73
N ILE A 250 0.32 11.37 -7.48
CA ILE A 250 0.85 10.33 -6.58
C ILE A 250 -0.19 9.24 -6.37
N SER A 251 -1.45 9.61 -6.07
CA SER A 251 -2.53 8.63 -5.86
C SER A 251 -2.75 7.75 -7.11
N SER A 252 -2.74 8.36 -8.31
CA SER A 252 -2.84 7.60 -9.56
C SER A 252 -1.65 6.67 -9.79
N ALA A 253 -0.42 7.11 -9.48
CA ALA A 253 0.78 6.31 -9.61
C ALA A 253 0.83 5.15 -8.61
N GLU A 254 0.32 5.35 -7.39
CA GLU A 254 0.19 4.30 -6.37
C GLU A 254 -0.77 3.19 -6.80
N GLU A 255 -1.93 3.56 -7.38
CA GLU A 255 -2.88 2.59 -7.94
C GLU A 255 -2.24 1.75 -9.06
N GLU A 256 -1.47 2.39 -9.95
CA GLU A 256 -0.77 1.70 -11.03
C GLU A 256 0.33 0.76 -10.49
N CYS A 257 1.10 1.22 -9.50
CA CYS A 257 2.08 0.38 -8.81
C CYS A 257 1.44 -0.85 -8.16
N GLN A 258 0.24 -0.70 -7.57
CA GLN A 258 -0.49 -1.82 -6.98
C GLN A 258 -0.95 -2.83 -8.05
N LYS A 259 -1.46 -2.35 -9.20
CA LYS A 259 -1.82 -3.18 -10.36
C LYS A 259 -0.61 -3.96 -10.88
N LEU A 260 0.55 -3.30 -11.01
CA LEU A 260 1.80 -3.94 -11.46
C LEU A 260 2.28 -5.01 -10.46
N ARG A 261 2.18 -4.77 -9.15
CA ARG A 261 2.53 -5.78 -8.13
C ARG A 261 1.65 -7.04 -8.23
N ILE A 262 0.35 -6.87 -8.46
CA ILE A 262 -0.56 -8.02 -8.67
C ILE A 262 -0.17 -8.79 -9.93
N LYS A 263 0.16 -8.08 -11.03
CA LYS A 263 0.62 -8.69 -12.28
C LYS A 263 1.91 -9.47 -12.09
N ILE A 264 2.91 -8.93 -11.38
CA ILE A 264 4.17 -9.62 -11.05
C ILE A 264 3.90 -10.90 -10.23
N LYS A 265 3.01 -10.83 -9.23
CA LYS A 265 2.62 -12.02 -8.44
C LYS A 265 1.95 -13.10 -9.29
N SER A 266 1.15 -12.71 -10.28
CA SER A 266 0.53 -13.67 -11.21
C SER A 266 1.57 -14.33 -12.13
N LEU A 267 2.54 -13.55 -12.65
CA LEU A 267 3.59 -14.03 -13.55
C LEU A 267 4.58 -14.95 -12.81
N THR A 268 4.94 -14.63 -11.58
CA THR A 268 5.80 -15.50 -10.74
C THR A 268 5.14 -16.85 -10.46
N LYS A 269 3.83 -16.89 -10.20
CA LYS A 269 3.09 -18.17 -10.09
C LYS A 269 3.09 -18.95 -11.40
N LYS A 270 2.92 -18.29 -12.55
CA LYS A 270 3.00 -18.95 -13.87
C LYS A 270 4.39 -19.53 -14.13
N ASN A 271 5.46 -18.79 -13.83
CA ASN A 271 6.83 -19.28 -13.95
C ASN A 271 7.09 -20.52 -13.09
N HIS A 272 6.63 -20.49 -11.83
CA HIS A 272 6.78 -21.65 -10.96
C HIS A 272 6.03 -22.89 -11.49
N ASN A 273 4.88 -22.71 -12.14
CA ASN A 273 4.20 -23.81 -12.81
C ASN A 273 4.98 -24.32 -14.03
N TYR A 274 5.59 -23.44 -14.82
CA TYR A 274 6.45 -23.86 -15.93
C TYR A 274 7.68 -24.62 -15.46
N GLU A 275 8.32 -24.20 -14.36
CA GLU A 275 9.41 -24.95 -13.73
C GLU A 275 8.98 -26.37 -13.33
N LYS A 276 7.81 -26.54 -12.71
CA LYS A 276 7.26 -27.86 -12.38
C LYS A 276 6.97 -28.73 -13.60
N ILE A 277 6.55 -28.13 -14.71
CA ILE A 277 6.35 -28.86 -15.97
C ILE A 277 7.71 -29.32 -16.51
N ILE A 278 8.71 -28.44 -16.51
CA ILE A 278 10.08 -28.76 -16.94
C ILE A 278 10.66 -29.91 -16.10
N GLU A 279 10.46 -29.89 -14.78
CA GLU A 279 10.89 -30.99 -13.89
C GLU A 279 10.21 -32.34 -14.21
N ASN A 280 9.01 -32.32 -14.79
CA ASN A 280 8.27 -33.54 -15.16
C ASN A 280 8.61 -34.06 -16.57
N ILE A 281 9.21 -33.26 -17.45
CA ILE A 281 9.59 -33.68 -18.82
C ILE A 281 10.50 -34.91 -18.83
N PRO A 282 11.57 -35.00 -17.99
CA PRO A 282 12.43 -36.19 -17.97
C PRO A 282 11.69 -37.47 -17.59
N ARG A 283 10.71 -37.38 -16.69
CA ARG A 283 9.88 -38.52 -16.29
C ARG A 283 8.99 -39.00 -17.43
N GLN A 284 8.42 -38.07 -18.20
CA GLN A 284 7.62 -38.39 -19.38
C GLN A 284 8.48 -38.96 -20.52
N GLN A 285 9.71 -38.45 -20.71
CA GLN A 285 10.66 -39.01 -21.68
C GLN A 285 11.05 -40.46 -21.35
N ASN A 286 11.32 -40.76 -20.08
CA ASN A 286 11.61 -42.14 -19.65
C ASN A 286 10.42 -43.08 -19.87
N LEU A 287 9.19 -42.60 -19.63
CA LEU A 287 7.98 -43.37 -19.91
C LEU A 287 7.82 -43.62 -21.40
N LEU A 288 8.06 -42.60 -22.24
CA LEU A 288 8.00 -42.75 -23.69
C LEU A 288 9.02 -43.79 -24.16
N GLN A 289 10.29 -43.69 -23.75
CA GLN A 289 11.31 -44.68 -24.08
C GLN A 289 10.90 -46.10 -23.68
N HIS A 290 10.28 -46.28 -22.51
CA HIS A 290 9.76 -47.59 -22.11
C HIS A 290 8.66 -48.09 -23.05
N VAL A 291 7.75 -47.21 -23.49
CA VAL A 291 6.70 -47.56 -24.47
C VAL A 291 7.32 -47.92 -25.82
N GLU A 292 8.36 -47.21 -26.27
CA GLU A 292 9.08 -47.51 -27.50
C GLU A 292 9.76 -48.89 -27.45
N ILE A 293 10.40 -49.22 -26.33
CA ILE A 293 11.02 -50.53 -26.10
C ILE A 293 9.97 -51.64 -26.11
N GLU A 294 8.86 -51.48 -25.38
CA GLU A 294 7.78 -52.48 -25.35
C GLU A 294 7.11 -52.65 -26.71
N TYR A 295 6.93 -51.56 -27.46
CA TYR A 295 6.41 -51.63 -28.82
C TYR A 295 7.36 -52.37 -29.77
N SER A 296 8.67 -52.13 -29.67
CA SER A 296 9.68 -52.88 -30.42
C SER A 296 9.64 -54.37 -30.07
N ASN A 297 9.59 -54.70 -28.78
CA ASN A 297 9.50 -56.09 -28.32
C ASN A 297 8.24 -56.79 -28.85
N LEU A 298 7.10 -56.10 -28.86
CA LEU A 298 5.84 -56.63 -29.41
C LEU A 298 5.93 -56.85 -30.92
N CYS A 299 6.55 -55.92 -31.66
CA CYS A 299 6.77 -56.07 -33.09
C CYS A 299 7.69 -57.25 -33.40
N ASP A 300 8.76 -57.45 -32.61
CA ASP A 300 9.67 -58.60 -32.72
C ASP A 300 8.95 -59.93 -32.46
N ILE A 301 8.08 -60.00 -31.45
CA ILE A 301 7.28 -61.20 -31.13
C ILE A 301 6.33 -61.55 -32.28
N VAL A 302 5.72 -60.55 -32.90
CA VAL A 302 4.76 -60.74 -34.00
C VAL A 302 5.47 -60.92 -35.35
N GLY A 303 6.75 -60.55 -35.46
CA GLY A 303 7.57 -60.68 -36.66
C GLY A 303 7.38 -59.54 -37.67
N ILE A 304 7.10 -58.32 -37.19
CA ILE A 304 6.87 -57.13 -38.01
C ILE A 304 7.98 -56.10 -37.70
N GLU A 305 8.41 -55.32 -38.68
CA GLU A 305 9.31 -54.20 -38.42
C GLU A 305 8.63 -53.12 -37.57
N PRO A 306 9.28 -52.63 -36.50
CA PRO A 306 8.71 -51.59 -35.65
C PRO A 306 8.53 -50.28 -36.43
N GLY A 307 7.28 -49.79 -36.46
CA GLY A 307 6.93 -48.49 -37.01
C GLY A 307 7.18 -47.34 -36.04
N ASP A 308 6.78 -46.14 -36.44
CA ASP A 308 6.86 -44.94 -35.60
C ASP A 308 5.73 -44.93 -34.55
N ILE A 309 6.10 -45.07 -33.25
CA ILE A 309 5.64 -44.20 -32.15
C ILE A 309 4.28 -43.51 -32.38
N GLY A 310 4.38 -42.37 -33.08
CA GLY A 310 3.31 -41.39 -33.25
C GLY A 310 2.28 -41.70 -34.34
N LYS A 311 2.37 -42.83 -35.04
CA LYS A 311 1.44 -43.22 -36.11
C LYS A 311 0.51 -44.35 -35.66
N GLN A 312 -0.58 -44.56 -36.39
CA GLN A 312 -1.51 -45.65 -36.09
C GLN A 312 -0.83 -47.02 -36.31
N TRP A 313 -0.92 -47.92 -35.31
CA TRP A 313 -0.28 -49.25 -35.30
C TRP A 313 -0.98 -50.28 -36.21
N THR A 314 -1.34 -49.85 -37.41
CA THR A 314 -2.16 -50.62 -38.37
C THR A 314 -1.53 -51.95 -38.76
N SER A 315 -0.21 -52.00 -38.99
CA SER A 315 0.51 -53.24 -39.32
C SER A 315 0.45 -54.27 -38.20
N LEU A 316 0.65 -53.84 -36.94
CA LEU A 316 0.58 -54.71 -35.77
C LEU A 316 -0.85 -55.23 -35.56
N ILE A 317 -1.85 -54.36 -35.71
CA ILE A 317 -3.28 -54.73 -35.60
C ILE A 317 -3.66 -55.78 -36.64
N GLN A 318 -3.28 -55.58 -37.90
CA GLN A 318 -3.61 -56.51 -38.98
C GLN A 318 -2.99 -57.90 -38.78
N GLU A 319 -1.77 -57.97 -38.27
CA GLU A 319 -1.14 -59.27 -38.02
C GLU A 319 -1.71 -59.97 -36.78
N CYS A 320 -2.05 -59.21 -35.73
CA CYS A 320 -2.82 -59.75 -34.61
C CYS A 320 -4.17 -60.32 -35.07
N GLU A 321 -4.87 -59.66 -35.99
CA GLU A 321 -6.12 -60.19 -36.58
C GLU A 321 -5.89 -61.49 -37.35
N LYS A 322 -4.79 -61.62 -38.09
CA LYS A 322 -4.42 -62.89 -38.75
C LYS A 322 -4.13 -64.02 -37.75
N PHE A 323 -3.48 -63.72 -36.62
CA PHE A 323 -3.27 -64.68 -35.55
C PHE A 323 -4.58 -65.13 -34.90
N VAL A 324 -5.53 -64.21 -34.68
CA VAL A 324 -6.87 -64.53 -34.16
C VAL A 324 -7.60 -65.47 -35.12
N ASN A 325 -7.61 -65.16 -36.42
CA ASN A 325 -8.24 -66.00 -37.43
C ASN A 325 -7.57 -67.38 -37.55
N SER A 326 -6.25 -67.45 -37.41
CA SER A 326 -5.50 -68.72 -37.39
C SER A 326 -5.86 -69.56 -36.16
N ASN A 327 -6.08 -68.94 -35.00
CA ASN A 327 -6.51 -69.63 -33.78
C ASN A 327 -7.90 -70.27 -33.93
N ASP A 328 -8.81 -69.63 -34.67
CA ASP A 328 -10.12 -70.21 -34.99
C ASP A 328 -9.99 -71.46 -35.85
N THR A 329 -9.09 -71.48 -36.84
CA THR A 329 -8.81 -72.69 -37.63
C THR A 329 -8.17 -73.81 -36.79
N ILE A 330 -7.32 -73.47 -35.82
CA ILE A 330 -6.74 -74.44 -34.87
C ILE A 330 -7.83 -75.06 -33.99
N ASN A 331 -8.80 -74.25 -33.53
CA ASN A 331 -9.92 -74.73 -32.75
C ASN A 331 -10.83 -75.67 -33.58
N GLU A 332 -11.03 -75.36 -34.86
CA GLU A 332 -11.78 -76.23 -35.77
C GLU A 332 -11.07 -77.56 -36.03
N LEU A 333 -9.75 -77.54 -36.27
CA LEU A 333 -8.92 -78.74 -36.37
C LEU A 333 -8.94 -79.57 -35.07
N LYS A 334 -8.92 -78.93 -33.91
CA LYS A 334 -9.02 -79.60 -32.61
C LYS A 334 -10.37 -80.31 -32.45
N ASN A 335 -11.46 -79.72 -32.93
CA ASN A 335 -12.79 -80.33 -32.96
C ASN A 335 -12.86 -81.52 -33.92
N GLN A 336 -12.26 -81.41 -35.11
CA GLN A 336 -12.17 -82.52 -36.06
C GLN A 336 -11.34 -83.68 -35.49
N ASN A 337 -10.22 -83.38 -34.83
CA ASN A 337 -9.36 -84.40 -34.21
C ASN A 337 -10.07 -85.11 -33.05
N SER A 338 -10.82 -84.37 -32.22
CA SER A 338 -11.75 -84.92 -31.20
C SER A 338 -12.78 -85.88 -31.83
N THR A 339 -13.34 -85.52 -32.98
CA THR A 339 -14.34 -86.35 -33.68
C THR A 339 -13.72 -87.63 -34.25
N LEU A 340 -12.50 -87.54 -34.79
CA LEU A 340 -11.75 -88.71 -35.25
C LEU A 340 -11.36 -89.63 -34.10
N GLN A 341 -10.90 -89.08 -32.98
CA GLN A 341 -10.62 -89.86 -31.77
C GLN A 341 -11.86 -90.63 -31.29
N LYS A 342 -13.03 -89.98 -31.29
CA LYS A 342 -14.31 -90.64 -30.97
C LYS A 342 -14.59 -91.81 -31.92
N ARG A 343 -14.47 -91.59 -33.24
CA ARG A 343 -14.68 -92.66 -34.26
C ARG A 343 -13.72 -93.82 -34.11
N ILE A 344 -12.42 -93.56 -33.89
CA ILE A 344 -11.42 -94.61 -33.66
C ILE A 344 -11.77 -95.42 -32.41
N THR A 345 -12.20 -94.75 -31.34
CA THR A 345 -12.62 -95.42 -30.10
C THR A 345 -13.84 -96.32 -30.34
N THR A 346 -14.82 -95.86 -31.13
CA THR A 346 -16.00 -96.65 -31.52
C THR A 346 -15.62 -97.89 -32.33
N ILE A 347 -14.73 -97.75 -33.32
CA ILE A 347 -14.24 -98.87 -34.14
C ILE A 347 -13.45 -99.87 -33.29
N LEU A 348 -12.64 -99.40 -32.34
CA LEU A 348 -11.91 -100.27 -31.41
C LEU A 348 -12.84 -101.03 -30.46
N SER A 349 -13.95 -100.41 -30.02
CA SER A 349 -14.98 -101.11 -29.26
C SER A 349 -15.74 -102.15 -30.09
N GLU A 350 -16.12 -101.84 -31.33
CA GLU A 350 -16.75 -102.80 -32.25
C GLU A 350 -15.83 -103.98 -32.58
N LYS A 351 -14.53 -103.73 -32.75
CA LYS A 351 -13.53 -104.78 -33.00
C LYS A 351 -13.26 -105.66 -31.79
N ARG A 352 -13.49 -105.16 -30.57
CA ARG A 352 -13.51 -105.98 -29.34
C ARG A 352 -14.78 -106.82 -29.25
N GLN A 353 -15.94 -106.25 -29.58
CA GLN A 353 -17.22 -106.96 -29.56
C GLN A 353 -17.28 -108.09 -30.61
N ASN A 354 -16.69 -107.87 -31.79
CA ASN A 354 -16.59 -108.90 -32.84
C ASN A 354 -15.56 -110.00 -32.53
N ARG A 355 -14.63 -109.80 -31.59
CA ARG A 355 -13.75 -110.89 -31.10
C ARG A 355 -14.44 -111.79 -30.07
N LEU A 356 -15.41 -111.27 -29.33
CA LEU A 356 -16.19 -112.04 -28.35
C LEU A 356 -17.26 -112.92 -29.02
N ASN A 357 -17.73 -112.57 -30.22
CA ASN A 357 -18.77 -113.32 -30.92
C ASN A 357 -18.27 -114.56 -31.69
N ASN A 358 -16.98 -114.89 -31.67
CA ASN A 358 -16.40 -116.02 -32.42
C ASN A 358 -15.79 -117.16 -31.57
N GLU A 359 -16.00 -117.16 -30.26
CA GLU A 359 -15.73 -118.33 -29.41
C GLU A 359 -17.00 -118.72 -28.66
N ASN A 360 -17.87 -119.49 -29.32
CA ASN A 360 -18.93 -120.23 -28.65
C ASN A 360 -18.49 -121.69 -28.46
N GLY A 361 -18.30 -122.09 -27.20
CA GLY A 361 -18.17 -123.50 -26.86
C GLY A 361 -17.75 -123.76 -25.41
N ASN A 362 -18.64 -123.55 -24.43
CA ASN A 362 -19.06 -124.62 -23.51
C ASN A 362 -20.02 -124.13 -22.42
N ASN A 363 -21.13 -124.85 -22.29
CA ASN A 363 -22.11 -124.78 -21.21
C ASN A 363 -21.52 -125.32 -19.90
N ASN A 364 -21.54 -124.48 -18.86
CA ASN A 364 -21.92 -124.81 -17.48
C ASN A 364 -21.54 -123.62 -16.57
N ASN A 365 -22.28 -122.52 -16.65
CA ASN A 365 -22.23 -121.44 -15.65
C ASN A 365 -23.45 -120.51 -15.69
N GLN A 366 -24.65 -120.96 -16.08
CA GLN A 366 -25.79 -120.07 -16.33
C GLN A 366 -26.21 -119.20 -15.12
N GLY A 367 -26.09 -119.68 -13.88
CA GLY A 367 -26.44 -118.91 -12.68
C GLY A 367 -25.35 -117.91 -12.24
N SER A 368 -24.10 -118.21 -12.56
CA SER A 368 -22.95 -117.32 -12.33
C SER A 368 -22.79 -116.32 -13.48
N GLU A 369 -23.12 -116.70 -14.72
CA GLU A 369 -23.18 -115.83 -15.90
C GLU A 369 -24.32 -114.84 -15.83
N ASP A 370 -25.55 -115.19 -15.44
CA ASP A 370 -26.62 -114.18 -15.29
C ASP A 370 -26.34 -113.19 -14.14
N TYR A 371 -25.73 -113.66 -13.05
CA TYR A 371 -25.27 -112.79 -11.97
C TYR A 371 -24.08 -111.92 -12.39
N LEU A 372 -23.11 -112.48 -13.14
CA LEU A 372 -21.99 -111.73 -13.69
C LEU A 372 -22.47 -110.73 -14.74
N GLU A 373 -23.41 -111.08 -15.61
CA GLU A 373 -24.01 -110.23 -16.64
C GLU A 373 -24.83 -109.10 -16.00
N GLY A 374 -25.60 -109.41 -14.94
CA GLY A 374 -26.28 -108.42 -14.11
C GLY A 374 -25.31 -107.48 -13.41
N MET A 375 -24.25 -108.01 -12.82
CA MET A 375 -23.18 -107.23 -12.19
C MET A 375 -22.39 -106.42 -13.23
N PHE A 376 -22.18 -106.94 -14.44
CA PHE A 376 -21.55 -106.22 -15.56
C PHE A 376 -22.44 -105.09 -16.06
N CYS A 377 -23.75 -105.31 -16.16
CA CYS A 377 -24.72 -104.28 -16.50
C CYS A 377 -24.76 -103.19 -15.42
N GLU A 378 -24.78 -103.56 -14.14
CA GLU A 378 -24.74 -102.61 -13.03
C GLU A 378 -23.41 -101.84 -12.97
N VAL A 379 -22.27 -102.51 -13.15
CA VAL A 379 -20.95 -101.89 -13.24
C VAL A 379 -20.86 -100.96 -14.47
N ASN A 380 -21.46 -101.33 -15.60
CA ASN A 380 -21.51 -100.47 -16.79
C ASN A 380 -22.45 -99.27 -16.58
N CYS A 381 -23.57 -99.43 -15.88
CA CYS A 381 -24.46 -98.33 -15.49
C CYS A 381 -23.78 -97.39 -14.49
N LEU A 382 -23.12 -97.92 -13.45
CA LEU A 382 -22.32 -97.14 -12.50
C LEU A 382 -21.15 -96.44 -13.19
N ARG A 383 -20.52 -97.07 -14.19
CA ARG A 383 -19.48 -96.43 -15.01
C ARG A 383 -20.04 -95.27 -15.82
N LYS A 384 -21.20 -95.43 -16.46
CA LYS A 384 -21.88 -94.33 -17.17
C LYS A 384 -22.27 -93.19 -16.24
N ILE A 385 -22.77 -93.50 -15.03
CA ILE A 385 -23.10 -92.48 -14.01
C ILE A 385 -21.83 -91.77 -13.54
N LYS A 386 -20.75 -92.52 -13.31
CA LYS A 386 -19.43 -91.96 -12.95
C LYS A 386 -18.92 -91.01 -14.05
N GLU A 387 -18.96 -91.42 -15.32
CA GLU A 387 -18.56 -90.58 -16.45
C GLU A 387 -19.42 -89.31 -16.56
N GLN A 388 -20.74 -89.42 -16.32
CA GLN A 388 -21.64 -88.27 -16.28
C GLN A 388 -21.34 -87.32 -15.11
N LEU A 389 -21.01 -87.86 -13.93
CA LEU A 389 -20.63 -87.08 -12.76
C LEU A 389 -19.27 -86.42 -12.95
N GLU A 390 -18.28 -87.11 -13.53
CA GLU A 390 -16.98 -86.55 -13.90
C GLU A 390 -17.15 -85.40 -14.90
N SER A 391 -17.96 -85.58 -15.94
CA SER A 391 -18.29 -84.50 -16.88
C SER A 391 -18.96 -83.28 -16.21
N ARG A 392 -19.86 -83.51 -15.24
CA ARG A 392 -20.46 -82.42 -14.45
C ARG A 392 -19.44 -81.74 -13.54
N ILE A 393 -18.55 -82.49 -12.90
CA ILE A 393 -17.47 -81.95 -12.07
C ILE A 393 -16.55 -81.09 -12.93
N ASP A 394 -16.15 -81.54 -14.11
CA ASP A 394 -15.32 -80.76 -15.03
C ASP A 394 -16.00 -79.46 -15.45
N LYS A 395 -17.31 -79.52 -15.73
CA LYS A 395 -18.10 -78.31 -16.03
C LYS A 395 -18.12 -77.34 -14.83
N TYR A 396 -18.35 -77.81 -13.62
CA TYR A 396 -18.33 -76.96 -12.43
C TYR A 396 -16.93 -76.43 -12.11
N GLN A 397 -15.88 -77.21 -12.35
CA GLN A 397 -14.50 -76.74 -12.21
C GLN A 397 -14.19 -75.63 -13.23
N TYR A 398 -14.65 -75.78 -14.47
CA TYR A 398 -14.55 -74.75 -15.48
C TYR A 398 -15.30 -73.48 -15.07
N GLU A 399 -16.58 -73.59 -14.68
CA GLU A 399 -17.39 -72.45 -14.20
C GLU A 399 -16.74 -71.76 -12.99
N ARG A 400 -16.18 -72.53 -12.05
CA ARG A 400 -15.46 -71.98 -10.90
C ARG A 400 -14.17 -71.26 -11.31
N ARG A 401 -13.36 -71.84 -12.20
CA ARG A 401 -12.14 -71.20 -12.71
C ARG A 401 -12.48 -69.92 -13.46
N PHE A 402 -13.50 -69.96 -14.32
CA PHE A 402 -13.99 -68.81 -15.07
C PHE A 402 -14.53 -67.70 -14.15
N SER A 403 -15.36 -68.05 -13.17
CA SER A 403 -15.86 -67.09 -12.17
C SER A 403 -14.74 -66.48 -11.34
N THR A 404 -13.74 -67.29 -10.95
CA THR A 404 -12.55 -66.80 -10.23
C THR A 404 -11.75 -65.84 -11.11
N HIS A 405 -11.60 -66.15 -12.39
CA HIS A 405 -10.91 -65.30 -13.34
C HIS A 405 -11.63 -63.96 -13.52
N ILE A 406 -12.96 -63.96 -13.70
CA ILE A 406 -13.78 -62.75 -13.75
C ILE A 406 -13.65 -61.93 -12.47
N LEU A 407 -13.74 -62.56 -11.30
CA LEU A 407 -13.60 -61.88 -10.01
C LEU A 407 -12.22 -61.24 -9.84
N ASN A 408 -11.16 -61.94 -10.28
CA ASN A 408 -9.80 -61.39 -10.24
C ASN A 408 -9.67 -60.18 -11.15
N ILE A 409 -10.14 -60.27 -12.41
CA ILE A 409 -10.14 -59.14 -13.35
C ILE A 409 -10.94 -57.97 -12.80
N TYR A 410 -12.15 -58.21 -12.31
CA TYR A 410 -13.00 -57.16 -11.73
C TYR A 410 -12.32 -56.51 -10.52
N SER A 411 -11.68 -57.29 -9.65
CA SER A 411 -10.96 -56.76 -8.49
C SER A 411 -9.74 -55.91 -8.88
N LEU A 412 -9.03 -56.29 -9.94
CA LEU A 412 -7.92 -55.51 -10.49
C LEU A 412 -8.41 -54.20 -11.10
N LEU A 413 -9.50 -54.25 -11.87
CA LEU A 413 -10.12 -53.08 -12.46
C LEU A 413 -10.57 -52.06 -11.40
N VAL A 414 -11.26 -52.53 -10.36
CA VAL A 414 -11.68 -51.65 -9.25
C VAL A 414 -10.48 -51.03 -8.53
N LYS A 415 -9.40 -51.79 -8.30
CA LYS A 415 -8.16 -51.25 -7.72
C LYS A 415 -7.50 -50.20 -8.61
N GLN A 416 -7.50 -50.40 -9.92
CA GLN A 416 -6.96 -49.44 -10.88
C GLN A 416 -7.80 -48.17 -10.93
N ILE A 417 -9.14 -48.28 -10.90
CA ILE A 417 -10.06 -47.15 -10.80
C ILE A 417 -9.84 -46.40 -9.49
N ASP A 418 -9.69 -47.11 -8.38
CA ASP A 418 -9.40 -46.52 -7.07
C ASP A 418 -8.06 -45.77 -7.07
N TYR A 419 -7.01 -46.36 -7.67
CA TYR A 419 -5.70 -45.71 -7.79
C TYR A 419 -5.76 -44.44 -8.65
N LEU A 420 -6.47 -44.50 -9.78
CA LEU A 420 -6.64 -43.36 -10.67
C LEU A 420 -7.43 -42.23 -9.99
N HIS A 421 -8.49 -42.59 -9.27
CA HIS A 421 -9.29 -41.65 -8.47
C HIS A 421 -8.43 -41.03 -7.35
N GLU A 422 -7.72 -41.84 -6.56
CA GLU A 422 -6.82 -41.37 -5.49
C GLU A 422 -5.70 -40.45 -6.07
N SER A 423 -5.18 -40.75 -7.26
CA SER A 423 -4.16 -39.92 -7.93
C SER A 423 -4.69 -38.58 -8.46
N LEU A 424 -5.97 -38.52 -8.88
CA LEU A 424 -6.56 -37.31 -9.45
C LEU A 424 -7.14 -36.38 -8.37
N PHE A 425 -7.63 -36.94 -7.27
CA PHE A 425 -8.33 -36.18 -6.23
C PHE A 425 -7.57 -36.09 -4.90
N GLY A 426 -6.53 -36.91 -4.67
CA GLY A 426 -5.67 -36.81 -3.48
C GLY A 426 -6.34 -37.19 -2.15
N ASP A 427 -7.61 -37.60 -2.16
CA ASP A 427 -8.37 -37.88 -0.95
C ASP A 427 -7.99 -39.23 -0.34
N THR A 428 -7.07 -39.20 0.63
CA THR A 428 -6.92 -40.28 1.61
C THR A 428 -8.10 -40.22 2.58
N THR A 429 -9.28 -40.65 2.12
CA THR A 429 -10.37 -40.96 3.05
C THR A 429 -9.83 -42.01 4.02
N THR A 430 -9.65 -41.63 5.28
CA THR A 430 -9.08 -42.48 6.31
C THR A 430 -9.87 -43.79 6.35
N LYS A 431 -9.22 -44.88 5.96
CA LYS A 431 -9.84 -46.20 5.82
C LYS A 431 -10.08 -46.78 7.24
N MET A 432 -11.00 -46.16 7.99
CA MET A 432 -11.47 -46.60 9.32
C MET A 432 -12.14 -47.98 9.25
N ARG A 433 -12.70 -48.36 8.10
CA ARG A 433 -13.38 -49.65 7.91
C ARG A 433 -12.43 -50.85 8.06
N PRO A 434 -11.24 -50.89 7.41
CA PRO A 434 -10.22 -51.89 7.71
C PRO A 434 -9.90 -52.02 9.21
N LEU A 435 -9.70 -50.91 9.93
CA LEU A 435 -9.43 -50.93 11.37
C LEU A 435 -10.60 -51.53 12.17
N ILE A 436 -11.84 -51.13 11.86
CA ILE A 436 -13.06 -51.68 12.49
C ILE A 436 -13.21 -53.18 12.17
N LEU A 437 -12.94 -53.60 10.93
CA LEU A 437 -12.99 -55.00 10.52
C LEU A 437 -11.92 -55.84 11.21
N THR A 438 -10.70 -55.33 11.33
CA THR A 438 -9.62 -55.99 12.09
C THR A 438 -10.02 -56.16 13.56
N PHE A 439 -10.67 -55.15 14.15
CA PHE A 439 -11.14 -55.23 15.54
C PHE A 439 -12.27 -56.24 15.72
N ILE A 440 -13.25 -56.26 14.81
CA ILE A 440 -14.35 -57.24 14.80
C ILE A 440 -13.81 -58.66 14.55
N PHE A 441 -12.85 -58.82 13.64
CA PHE A 441 -12.24 -60.10 13.32
C PHE A 441 -11.41 -60.62 14.50
N ALA A 442 -10.57 -59.78 15.12
CA ALA A 442 -9.84 -60.15 16.33
C ALA A 442 -10.79 -60.60 17.44
N ARG A 443 -11.87 -59.84 17.70
CA ARG A 443 -12.88 -60.18 18.71
C ARG A 443 -13.61 -61.50 18.42
N ARG A 444 -13.97 -61.77 17.15
CA ARG A 444 -14.59 -63.04 16.76
C ARG A 444 -13.61 -64.20 16.75
N PHE A 445 -12.36 -63.99 16.35
CA PHE A 445 -11.30 -64.99 16.36
C PHE A 445 -11.05 -65.53 17.79
N PHE A 446 -11.07 -64.65 18.79
CA PHE A 446 -11.01 -65.05 20.20
C PHE A 446 -12.28 -65.80 20.68
N GLN A 447 -13.43 -65.60 20.04
CA GLN A 447 -14.67 -66.31 20.34
C GLN A 447 -14.78 -67.68 19.63
N PHE A 448 -14.15 -67.85 18.45
CA PHE A 448 -14.11 -69.12 17.72
C PHE A 448 -13.44 -70.26 18.51
N LYS A 449 -12.54 -69.95 19.45
CA LYS A 449 -11.96 -70.96 20.34
C LYS A 449 -12.96 -71.58 21.33
N LYS A 450 -14.15 -70.99 21.51
CA LYS A 450 -15.12 -71.41 22.54
C LYS A 450 -16.40 -72.07 22.00
N VAL A 451 -16.66 -72.05 20.70
CA VAL A 451 -17.91 -72.61 20.13
C VAL A 451 -17.57 -73.41 18.87
N GLN A 452 -17.74 -74.73 18.93
CA GLN A 452 -17.83 -75.58 17.74
C GLN A 452 -19.20 -75.35 17.11
N ALA A 453 -19.34 -74.31 16.29
CA ALA A 453 -20.50 -74.14 15.43
C ALA A 453 -20.08 -74.45 13.99
N ASP A 454 -21.00 -75.06 13.23
CA ASP A 454 -20.80 -75.39 11.82
C ASP A 454 -20.31 -74.17 11.04
N ASN A 455 -19.25 -74.40 10.24
CA ASN A 455 -18.60 -73.38 9.42
C ASN A 455 -19.55 -72.93 8.29
N ASP A 456 -20.47 -72.02 8.59
CA ASP A 456 -21.29 -71.39 7.56
C ASP A 456 -20.49 -70.30 6.82
N GLU A 457 -19.87 -70.67 5.69
CA GLU A 457 -19.19 -69.74 4.78
C GLU A 457 -20.10 -68.58 4.31
N SER A 458 -21.42 -68.75 4.37
CA SER A 458 -22.41 -67.73 4.01
C SER A 458 -22.36 -66.52 4.96
N ALA A 459 -22.01 -66.73 6.23
CA ALA A 459 -21.91 -65.66 7.23
C ALA A 459 -20.78 -64.66 6.92
N LEU A 460 -19.77 -65.08 6.15
CA LEU A 460 -18.67 -64.23 5.70
C LEU A 460 -19.05 -63.34 4.50
N LYS A 461 -20.16 -63.64 3.78
CA LYS A 461 -20.64 -62.81 2.67
C LYS A 461 -21.05 -61.40 3.12
N ILE A 462 -21.46 -61.22 4.38
CA ILE A 462 -21.79 -59.90 4.97
C ILE A 462 -20.55 -58.99 5.05
N PHE A 463 -19.35 -59.58 5.08
CA PHE A 463 -18.07 -58.85 5.08
C PHE A 463 -17.47 -58.63 3.68
N ARG A 464 -18.04 -59.23 2.61
CA ARG A 464 -17.71 -58.80 1.24
C ARG A 464 -18.12 -57.35 1.13
N GLY A 465 -17.15 -56.47 0.95
CA GLY A 465 -17.34 -55.03 1.04
C GLY A 465 -18.49 -54.59 0.14
N ARG A 466 -19.53 -53.99 0.71
CA ARG A 466 -20.30 -52.99 -0.04
C ARG A 466 -19.29 -51.90 -0.41
N ILE A 467 -18.93 -51.85 -1.68
CA ILE A 467 -18.02 -50.86 -2.27
C ILE A 467 -18.62 -49.50 -1.88
N LYS A 468 -17.97 -48.80 -0.95
CA LYS A 468 -18.57 -47.64 -0.27
C LYS A 468 -18.74 -46.41 -1.18
N TYR A 469 -18.25 -46.49 -2.42
CA TYR A 469 -18.57 -45.63 -3.56
C TYR A 469 -18.62 -46.55 -4.78
N ALA A 470 -19.71 -46.57 -5.54
CA ALA A 470 -19.76 -47.38 -6.75
C ALA A 470 -18.61 -46.98 -7.68
N ALA A 471 -17.93 -47.96 -8.31
CA ALA A 471 -16.86 -47.67 -9.27
C ALA A 471 -17.34 -46.70 -10.37
N ASP A 472 -18.64 -46.78 -10.70
CA ASP A 472 -19.32 -45.88 -11.63
C ASP A 472 -19.33 -44.42 -11.18
N ALA A 473 -19.51 -44.15 -9.88
CA ALA A 473 -19.48 -42.77 -9.35
C ALA A 473 -18.06 -42.19 -9.44
N LYS A 474 -17.05 -42.99 -9.09
CA LYS A 474 -15.64 -42.58 -9.23
C LYS A 474 -15.25 -42.34 -10.69
N LEU A 475 -15.72 -43.20 -11.60
CA LEU A 475 -15.51 -43.01 -13.03
C LEU A 475 -16.21 -41.75 -13.56
N ALA A 476 -17.40 -41.42 -13.06
CA ALA A 476 -18.10 -40.19 -13.41
C ALA A 476 -17.32 -38.95 -12.94
N GLU A 477 -16.83 -38.94 -11.71
CA GLU A 477 -15.99 -37.86 -11.17
C GLU A 477 -14.68 -37.72 -11.95
N ILE A 478 -13.99 -38.83 -12.25
CA ILE A 478 -12.79 -38.84 -13.09
C ILE A 478 -13.09 -38.23 -14.46
N LYS A 479 -14.20 -38.62 -15.09
CA LYS A 479 -14.61 -38.11 -16.40
C LYS A 479 -14.89 -36.60 -16.37
N GLU A 480 -15.57 -36.12 -15.34
CA GLU A 480 -15.82 -34.69 -15.13
C GLU A 480 -14.49 -33.94 -14.94
N LYS A 481 -13.57 -34.48 -14.14
CA LYS A 481 -12.26 -33.87 -13.92
C LYS A 481 -11.39 -33.84 -15.18
N ILE A 482 -11.43 -34.89 -15.98
CA ILE A 482 -10.74 -34.91 -17.28
C ILE A 482 -11.35 -33.89 -18.25
N SER A 483 -12.68 -33.73 -18.24
CA SER A 483 -13.37 -32.77 -19.10
C SER A 483 -12.97 -31.33 -18.74
N THR A 484 -12.99 -30.99 -17.44
CA THR A 484 -12.54 -29.68 -16.95
C THR A 484 -11.06 -29.42 -17.26
N LEU A 485 -10.18 -30.39 -17.04
CA LEU A 485 -8.75 -30.25 -17.40
C LEU A 485 -8.53 -30.09 -18.91
N SER A 486 -9.38 -30.70 -19.74
CA SER A 486 -9.30 -30.58 -21.19
C SER A 486 -9.74 -29.19 -21.67
N GLU A 487 -10.76 -28.62 -21.04
CA GLU A 487 -11.21 -27.24 -21.27
C GLU A 487 -10.12 -26.24 -20.84
N ASP A 488 -9.57 -26.39 -19.64
CA ASP A 488 -8.44 -25.57 -19.16
C ASP A 488 -7.22 -25.66 -20.11
N LEU A 489 -6.92 -26.85 -20.64
CA LEU A 489 -5.84 -27.05 -21.60
C LEU A 489 -6.11 -26.35 -22.93
N PHE A 490 -7.35 -26.37 -23.39
CA PHE A 490 -7.75 -25.68 -24.61
C PHE A 490 -7.61 -24.16 -24.46
N ASP A 491 -8.11 -23.61 -23.36
CA ASP A 491 -8.03 -22.18 -23.06
C ASP A 491 -6.58 -21.71 -22.91
N THR A 492 -5.75 -22.48 -22.21
CA THR A 492 -4.32 -22.16 -22.07
C THR A 492 -3.59 -22.23 -23.40
N LYS A 493 -3.91 -23.20 -24.27
CA LYS A 493 -3.35 -23.28 -25.63
C LYS A 493 -3.80 -22.11 -26.50
N GLN A 494 -5.06 -21.69 -26.39
CA GLN A 494 -5.57 -20.53 -27.12
C GLN A 494 -4.86 -19.24 -26.67
N GLN A 495 -4.70 -19.04 -25.36
CA GLN A 495 -3.95 -17.91 -24.82
C GLN A 495 -2.49 -17.94 -25.27
N MET A 496 -1.83 -19.10 -25.26
CA MET A 496 -0.46 -19.25 -25.74
C MET A 496 -0.32 -18.88 -27.22
N ALA A 497 -1.25 -19.32 -28.06
CA ALA A 497 -1.28 -18.95 -29.47
C ALA A 497 -1.43 -17.43 -29.67
N GLN A 498 -2.30 -16.78 -28.89
CA GLN A 498 -2.44 -15.32 -28.92
C GLN A 498 -1.16 -14.60 -28.51
N TYR A 499 -0.49 -15.06 -27.44
CA TYR A 499 0.79 -14.48 -27.03
C TYR A 499 1.89 -14.68 -28.07
N SER A 500 1.92 -15.83 -28.75
CA SER A 500 2.88 -16.08 -29.83
C SER A 500 2.67 -15.11 -31.00
N ILE A 501 1.42 -14.90 -31.42
CA ILE A 501 1.07 -13.92 -32.45
C ILE A 501 1.47 -12.51 -32.03
N GLN A 502 1.17 -12.11 -30.79
CA GLN A 502 1.56 -10.79 -30.28
C GLN A 502 3.09 -10.62 -30.23
N SER A 503 3.82 -11.64 -29.79
CA SER A 503 5.29 -11.61 -29.76
C SER A 503 5.87 -11.39 -31.16
N GLN A 504 5.36 -12.11 -32.16
CA GLN A 504 5.81 -11.96 -33.55
C GLN A 504 5.48 -10.57 -34.11
N GLN A 505 4.34 -9.99 -33.72
CA GLN A 505 4.01 -8.60 -34.06
C GLN A 505 4.95 -7.60 -33.39
N PHE A 506 5.36 -7.83 -32.14
CA PHE A 506 6.35 -6.98 -31.46
C PHE A 506 7.73 -7.05 -32.12
N GLU A 507 8.16 -8.22 -32.53
CA GLU A 507 9.44 -8.43 -33.23
C GLU A 507 9.44 -7.70 -34.58
N ASN A 508 8.41 -7.90 -35.41
CA ASN A 508 8.26 -7.17 -36.67
C ASN A 508 8.20 -5.63 -36.47
N ASN A 509 7.52 -5.17 -35.42
CA ASN A 509 7.45 -3.74 -35.08
C ASN A 509 8.79 -3.20 -34.59
N HIS A 510 9.58 -4.01 -33.89
CA HIS A 510 10.92 -3.64 -33.45
C HIS A 510 11.85 -3.47 -34.65
N ASP A 511 11.85 -4.45 -35.57
CA ASP A 511 12.66 -4.40 -36.79
C ASP A 511 12.30 -3.19 -37.66
N HIS A 512 11.01 -2.91 -37.79
CA HIS A 512 10.54 -1.73 -38.52
C HIS A 512 11.02 -0.41 -37.89
N LYS A 513 10.93 -0.29 -36.56
CA LYS A 513 11.44 0.89 -35.83
C LYS A 513 12.95 1.03 -35.93
N GLN A 514 13.69 -0.07 -35.89
CA GLN A 514 15.14 -0.07 -36.02
C GLN A 514 15.55 0.43 -37.41
N PHE A 515 14.81 0.05 -38.45
CA PHE A 515 14.98 0.58 -39.80
C PHE A 515 14.69 2.10 -39.87
N GLU A 516 13.61 2.58 -39.24
CA GLU A 516 13.32 4.02 -39.17
C GLU A 516 14.41 4.83 -38.44
N LEU A 517 14.96 4.28 -37.35
CA LEU A 517 16.06 4.92 -36.60
C LEU A 517 17.33 5.02 -37.45
N GLN A 518 17.67 4.00 -38.23
CA GLN A 518 18.79 4.09 -39.16
C GLN A 518 18.57 5.18 -40.21
N SER A 519 17.37 5.26 -40.78
CA SER A 519 17.03 6.31 -41.76
C SER A 519 17.08 7.73 -41.18
N THR A 520 16.67 7.93 -39.92
CA THR A 520 16.75 9.26 -39.27
C THR A 520 18.18 9.63 -38.89
N ASN A 521 19.00 8.66 -38.49
CA ASN A 521 20.42 8.88 -38.23
C ASN A 521 21.17 9.30 -39.52
N ASP A 522 20.85 8.71 -40.67
CA ASP A 522 21.41 9.12 -41.96
C ASP A 522 21.01 10.56 -42.34
N LYS A 523 19.79 10.99 -42.00
CA LYS A 523 19.37 12.40 -42.18
C LYS A 523 20.11 13.34 -41.24
N LEU A 524 20.37 12.91 -40.01
CA LEU A 524 21.09 13.71 -39.01
C LEU A 524 22.57 13.90 -39.40
N THR A 525 23.23 12.86 -39.91
CA THR A 525 24.61 12.95 -40.41
C THR A 525 24.72 13.90 -41.60
N LEU A 526 23.74 13.88 -42.51
CA LEU A 526 23.68 14.85 -43.62
C LEU A 526 23.47 16.30 -43.12
N ALA A 527 22.63 16.51 -42.11
CA ALA A 527 22.39 17.82 -41.52
C ALA A 527 23.62 18.37 -40.78
N THR A 528 24.35 17.51 -40.05
CA THR A 528 25.61 17.89 -39.39
C THR A 528 26.69 18.25 -40.41
N GLY A 529 26.80 17.51 -41.52
CA GLY A 529 27.69 17.89 -42.63
C GLY A 529 27.37 19.28 -43.21
N LYS A 530 26.09 19.62 -43.39
CA LYS A 530 25.65 20.96 -43.83
C LYS A 530 26.01 22.05 -42.82
N LEU A 531 25.81 21.78 -41.52
CA LEU A 531 26.16 22.72 -40.45
C LEU A 531 27.67 23.00 -40.41
N GLN A 532 28.49 21.97 -40.58
CA GLN A 532 29.95 22.10 -40.64
C GLN A 532 30.38 23.00 -41.81
N TYR A 533 29.79 22.80 -42.99
CA TYR A 533 30.04 23.65 -44.16
C TYR A 533 29.67 25.13 -43.88
N LEU A 534 28.49 25.38 -43.32
CA LEU A 534 28.04 26.73 -42.98
C LEU A 534 28.95 27.40 -41.94
N LYS A 535 29.43 26.64 -40.96
CA LYS A 535 30.38 27.13 -39.95
C LYS A 535 31.70 27.55 -40.58
N ASN A 536 32.25 26.73 -41.48
CA ASN A 536 33.48 27.07 -42.19
C ASN A 536 33.30 28.34 -43.03
N ARG A 537 32.18 28.46 -43.77
CA ARG A 537 31.88 29.65 -44.55
C ARG A 537 31.72 30.91 -43.68
N MET A 538 31.16 30.77 -42.49
CA MET A 538 31.05 31.88 -41.54
C MET A 538 32.43 32.34 -41.04
N SER A 539 33.34 31.41 -40.77
CA SER A 539 34.72 31.74 -40.38
C SER A 539 35.48 32.43 -41.51
N GLU A 540 35.33 31.96 -42.76
CA GLU A 540 35.91 32.64 -43.94
C GLU A 540 35.39 34.07 -44.07
N MET A 541 34.07 34.29 -43.95
CA MET A 541 33.50 35.65 -44.00
C MET A 541 33.98 36.53 -42.85
N GLN A 542 34.21 35.97 -41.66
CA GLN A 542 34.78 36.71 -40.53
C GLN A 542 36.24 37.13 -40.81
N GLU A 543 37.02 36.27 -41.47
CA GLU A 543 38.38 36.58 -41.88
C GLU A 543 38.41 37.64 -42.98
N GLU A 544 37.55 37.51 -44.00
CA GLU A 544 37.37 38.51 -45.06
C GLU A 544 36.96 39.88 -44.46
N LEU A 545 36.01 39.92 -43.52
CA LEU A 545 35.60 41.15 -42.84
C LEU A 545 36.70 41.76 -41.97
N ALA A 546 37.52 40.93 -41.30
CA ALA A 546 38.63 41.41 -40.49
C ALA A 546 39.71 42.12 -41.33
N THR A 547 39.91 41.72 -42.59
CA THR A 547 40.84 42.40 -43.51
C THR A 547 40.35 43.78 -44.00
N LEU A 548 39.04 44.04 -43.93
CA LEU A 548 38.42 45.28 -44.41
C LEU A 548 38.33 46.37 -43.33
N ILE A 549 38.58 46.05 -42.06
CA ILE A 549 38.53 47.00 -40.96
C ILE A 549 39.94 47.55 -40.71
N PRO A 550 40.16 48.88 -40.83
CA PRO A 550 41.46 49.48 -40.54
C PRO A 550 41.93 49.13 -39.12
N PRO A 551 43.20 48.74 -38.93
CA PRO A 551 43.71 48.28 -37.64
C PRO A 551 43.57 49.33 -36.53
N ASP A 552 43.58 50.62 -36.88
CA ASP A 552 43.36 51.72 -35.93
C ASP A 552 41.94 51.74 -35.35
N VAL A 553 40.93 51.42 -36.16
CA VAL A 553 39.53 51.35 -35.71
C VAL A 553 39.32 50.09 -34.89
N HIS A 554 39.88 48.95 -35.33
CA HIS A 554 39.83 47.69 -34.59
C HIS A 554 40.47 47.84 -33.20
N ASN A 555 41.69 48.37 -33.12
CA ASN A 555 42.42 48.55 -31.87
C ASN A 555 41.69 49.50 -30.92
N LYS A 556 41.14 50.61 -31.43
CA LYS A 556 40.31 51.52 -30.63
C LYS A 556 39.05 50.83 -30.09
N THR A 557 38.35 50.05 -30.92
CA THR A 557 37.18 49.29 -30.45
C THR A 557 37.56 48.18 -29.46
N CYS A 558 38.73 47.56 -29.60
CA CYS A 558 39.24 46.58 -28.64
C CYS A 558 39.57 47.24 -27.30
N GLU A 559 40.20 48.41 -27.29
CA GLU A 559 40.47 49.18 -26.08
C GLU A 559 39.18 49.61 -25.37
N GLU A 560 38.20 50.12 -26.13
CA GLU A 560 36.86 50.45 -25.59
C GLU A 560 36.18 49.18 -25.02
N LEU A 561 36.25 48.05 -25.73
CA LEU A 561 35.69 46.79 -25.28
C LEU A 561 36.40 46.23 -24.03
N GLU A 562 37.71 46.45 -23.90
CA GLU A 562 38.45 46.10 -22.70
C GLU A 562 38.09 47.00 -21.51
N GLN A 563 37.87 48.30 -21.74
CA GLN A 563 37.33 49.20 -20.73
C GLN A 563 35.91 48.79 -20.29
N TYR A 564 35.04 48.41 -21.24
CA TYR A 564 33.72 47.88 -20.93
C TYR A 564 33.80 46.56 -20.17
N LYS A 565 34.71 45.64 -20.53
CA LYS A 565 34.95 44.40 -19.77
C LYS A 565 35.39 44.69 -18.34
N LYS A 566 36.32 45.63 -18.13
CA LYS A 566 36.76 46.07 -16.80
C LYS A 566 35.62 46.68 -15.98
N LYS A 567 34.80 47.53 -16.60
CA LYS A 567 33.61 48.12 -15.98
C LYS A 567 32.55 47.06 -15.64
N ASN A 568 32.33 46.09 -16.51
CA ASN A 568 31.39 45.00 -16.30
C ASN A 568 31.87 44.05 -15.19
N ALA A 569 33.17 43.74 -15.13
CA ALA A 569 33.75 42.99 -14.02
C ALA A 569 33.61 43.71 -12.67
N HIS A 570 33.77 45.05 -12.65
CA HIS A 570 33.55 45.85 -11.45
C HIS A 570 32.07 45.86 -11.02
N LEU A 571 31.15 46.01 -11.98
CA LEU A 571 29.71 45.93 -11.73
C LEU A 571 29.31 44.55 -11.20
N ASN A 572 29.83 43.47 -11.77
CA ASN A 572 29.58 42.10 -11.29
C ASN A 572 30.08 41.90 -9.86
N LYS A 573 31.26 42.43 -9.50
CA LYS A 573 31.75 42.41 -8.11
C LYS A 573 30.80 43.19 -7.17
N LYS A 574 30.25 44.32 -7.63
CA LYS A 574 29.28 45.11 -6.85
C LYS A 574 27.94 44.38 -6.69
N VAL A 575 27.45 43.73 -7.75
CA VAL A 575 26.25 42.88 -7.71
C VAL A 575 26.44 41.72 -6.74
N LEU A 576 27.57 41.02 -6.79
CA LEU A 576 27.89 39.93 -5.87
C LEU A 576 27.91 40.42 -4.41
N HIS A 577 28.54 41.57 -4.16
CA HIS A 577 28.56 42.16 -2.82
C HIS A 577 27.17 42.59 -2.34
N LEU A 578 26.31 43.11 -3.22
CA LEU A 578 24.92 43.43 -2.90
C LEU A 578 24.09 42.17 -2.64
N GLN A 579 24.28 41.09 -3.40
CA GLN A 579 23.66 39.78 -3.15
C GLN A 579 24.08 39.21 -1.79
N GLN A 580 25.36 39.32 -1.43
CA GLN A 580 25.83 38.92 -0.09
C GLN A 580 25.18 39.75 1.03
N LYS A 581 25.00 41.06 0.83
CA LYS A 581 24.26 41.91 1.77
C LYS A 581 22.79 41.50 1.87
N LEU A 582 22.13 41.23 0.74
CA LEU A 582 20.74 40.73 0.70
C LEU A 582 20.60 39.40 1.44
N SER A 583 21.54 38.46 1.24
CA SER A 583 21.54 37.19 1.97
C SER A 583 21.65 37.40 3.49
N LYS A 584 22.50 38.33 3.94
CA LYS A 584 22.60 38.68 5.37
C LYS A 584 21.30 39.30 5.90
N TYR A 585 20.65 40.17 5.12
CA TYR A 585 19.35 40.71 5.51
C TYR A 585 18.27 39.63 5.58
N GLY A 586 18.25 38.68 4.64
CA GLY A 586 17.33 37.54 4.69
C GLY A 586 17.58 36.60 5.88
N GLU A 587 18.82 36.45 6.33
CA GLU A 587 19.13 35.72 7.58
C GLU A 587 18.59 36.45 8.81
N ILE A 588 18.77 37.77 8.87
CA ILE A 588 18.24 38.61 9.95
C ILE A 588 16.71 38.55 9.97
N GLU A 589 16.07 38.63 8.82
CA GLU A 589 14.61 38.52 8.67
C GLU A 589 14.09 37.15 9.14
N LYS A 590 14.78 36.05 8.79
CA LYS A 590 14.45 34.72 9.30
C LYS A 590 14.54 34.62 10.82
N VAL A 591 15.48 35.32 11.45
CA VAL A 591 15.59 35.38 12.92
C VAL A 591 14.43 36.17 13.50
N PHE A 592 14.12 37.35 12.96
CA PHE A 592 12.97 38.14 13.41
C PHE A 592 11.64 37.42 13.23
N ASN A 593 11.43 36.72 12.11
CA ASN A 593 10.20 35.94 11.89
C ASN A 593 10.05 34.78 12.88
N LYS A 594 11.16 34.17 13.32
CA LYS A 594 11.13 33.17 14.41
C LYS A 594 10.78 33.80 15.75
N GLU A 595 11.32 34.98 16.05
CA GLU A 595 10.99 35.72 17.27
C GLU A 595 9.52 36.14 17.29
N ILE A 596 8.98 36.67 16.18
CA ILE A 596 7.57 37.03 16.04
C ILE A 596 6.67 35.80 16.28
N LYS A 597 6.97 34.67 15.64
CA LYS A 597 6.21 33.42 15.86
C LYS A 597 6.24 32.96 17.32
N ASN A 598 7.39 33.09 17.99
CA ASN A 598 7.49 32.78 19.41
C ASN A 598 6.67 33.77 20.27
N PHE A 599 6.65 35.05 19.93
CA PHE A 599 5.81 36.05 20.61
C PHE A 599 4.31 35.78 20.40
N GLU A 600 3.89 35.42 19.19
CA GLU A 600 2.50 35.05 18.89
C GLU A 600 2.06 33.80 19.66
N TRP A 601 2.93 32.78 19.72
CA TRP A 601 2.67 31.58 20.50
C TRP A 601 2.56 31.89 22.00
N ASN A 602 3.50 32.66 22.56
CA ASN A 602 3.45 33.10 23.95
C ASN A 602 2.19 33.93 24.25
N THR A 603 1.79 34.83 23.35
CA THR A 603 0.59 35.65 23.50
C THR A 603 -0.68 34.79 23.47
N SER A 604 -0.70 33.78 22.61
CA SER A 604 -1.80 32.80 22.52
C SER A 604 -1.91 31.98 23.80
N GLN A 605 -0.77 31.54 24.36
CA GLN A 605 -0.73 30.83 25.63
C GLN A 605 -1.24 31.69 26.78
N VAL A 606 -0.77 32.94 26.89
CA VAL A 606 -1.27 33.89 27.91
C VAL A 606 -2.78 34.13 27.76
N CYS A 607 -3.31 34.17 26.54
CA CYS A 607 -4.77 34.30 26.33
C CYS A 607 -5.53 33.07 26.83
N VAL A 608 -4.98 31.87 26.68
CA VAL A 608 -5.56 30.63 27.22
C VAL A 608 -5.54 30.67 28.75
N ASP A 609 -4.40 31.03 29.35
CA ASP A 609 -4.25 31.14 30.80
C ASP A 609 -5.22 32.18 31.39
N ILE A 610 -5.42 33.32 30.70
CA ILE A 610 -6.40 34.34 31.11
C ILE A 610 -7.84 33.81 31.03
N LYS A 611 -8.18 33.04 29.98
CA LYS A 611 -9.51 32.42 29.85
C LYS A 611 -9.75 31.41 30.99
N GLU A 612 -8.74 30.62 31.31
CA GLU A 612 -8.80 29.66 32.41
C GLU A 612 -8.97 30.36 33.77
N MET A 613 -8.14 31.37 34.05
CA MET A 613 -8.29 32.19 35.28
C MET A 613 -9.66 32.86 35.38
N LYS A 614 -10.21 33.37 34.27
CA LYS A 614 -11.58 33.92 34.25
C LYS A 614 -12.63 32.86 34.57
N SER A 615 -12.48 31.65 34.05
CA SER A 615 -13.37 30.52 34.36
C SER A 615 -13.30 30.15 35.84
N GLN A 616 -12.10 30.08 36.42
CA GLN A 616 -11.90 29.80 37.85
C GLN A 616 -12.52 30.90 38.73
N LEU A 617 -12.32 32.18 38.39
CA LEU A 617 -12.94 33.30 39.10
C LEU A 617 -14.47 33.27 39.01
N GLN A 618 -15.03 32.92 37.86
CA GLN A 618 -16.48 32.78 37.70
C GLN A 618 -17.03 31.62 38.54
N GLN A 619 -16.30 30.50 38.63
CA GLN A 619 -16.66 29.39 39.51
C GLN A 619 -16.63 29.82 40.98
N GLN A 620 -15.56 30.47 41.45
CA GLN A 620 -15.47 30.98 42.82
C GLN A 620 -16.56 32.02 43.13
N LYS A 621 -16.94 32.84 42.15
CA LYS A 621 -18.06 33.77 42.29
C LYS A 621 -19.38 33.03 42.49
N ASN A 622 -19.65 32.02 41.68
CA ASN A 622 -20.84 31.18 41.82
C ASN A 622 -20.85 30.47 43.19
N GLU A 623 -19.72 29.93 43.65
CA GLU A 623 -19.57 29.33 44.98
C GLU A 623 -19.86 30.35 46.09
N ASN A 624 -19.33 31.57 46.00
CA ASN A 624 -19.64 32.65 46.95
C ASN A 624 -21.13 33.02 46.96
N ASP A 625 -21.78 33.06 45.80
CA ASP A 625 -23.22 33.32 45.72
C ASP A 625 -24.01 32.18 46.40
N THR A 626 -23.61 30.91 46.22
CA THR A 626 -24.24 29.79 46.94
C THR A 626 -24.02 29.87 48.45
N LEU A 627 -22.80 30.20 48.91
CA LEU A 627 -22.49 30.40 50.33
C LEU A 627 -23.33 31.55 50.91
N LYS A 628 -23.52 32.64 50.16
CA LYS A 628 -24.36 33.77 50.57
C LYS A 628 -25.83 33.39 50.67
N THR A 629 -26.33 32.55 49.76
CA THR A 629 -27.70 32.01 49.87
C THR A 629 -27.87 31.12 51.10
N MET A 630 -26.93 30.21 51.37
CA MET A 630 -26.96 29.37 52.58
C MET A 630 -26.86 30.19 53.86
N LEU A 631 -26.01 31.24 53.88
CA LEU A 631 -25.91 32.15 55.02
C LEU A 631 -27.24 32.86 55.28
N ASN A 632 -27.91 33.36 54.23
CA ASN A 632 -29.22 33.98 54.35
C ASN A 632 -30.29 33.01 54.88
N GLU A 633 -30.26 31.75 54.46
CA GLU A 633 -31.14 30.70 55.01
C GLU A 633 -30.85 30.44 56.48
N LYS A 634 -29.58 30.35 56.88
CA LYS A 634 -29.19 30.19 58.29
C LYS A 634 -29.58 31.39 59.15
N VAL A 635 -29.47 32.61 58.62
CA VAL A 635 -29.97 33.82 59.30
C VAL A 635 -31.48 33.75 59.48
N LYS A 636 -32.25 33.29 58.47
CA LYS A 636 -33.70 33.09 58.61
C LYS A 636 -34.03 32.04 59.67
N GLU A 637 -33.28 30.94 59.72
CA GLU A 637 -33.43 29.88 60.72
C GLU A 637 -33.14 30.43 62.13
N ILE A 638 -32.05 31.17 62.32
CA ILE A 638 -31.71 31.82 63.59
C ILE A 638 -32.81 32.81 64.00
N LEU A 639 -33.27 33.67 63.10
CA LEU A 639 -34.37 34.60 63.38
C LEU A 639 -35.66 33.86 63.76
N ALA A 640 -35.94 32.71 63.16
CA ALA A 640 -37.08 31.87 63.52
C ALA A 640 -36.92 31.29 64.94
N LEU A 641 -35.72 30.80 65.28
CA LEU A 641 -35.38 30.33 66.62
C LEU A 641 -35.46 31.46 67.67
N GLU A 642 -34.93 32.65 67.36
CA GLU A 642 -35.03 33.83 68.23
C GLU A 642 -36.49 34.20 68.50
N ARG A 643 -37.34 34.23 67.46
CA ARG A 643 -38.79 34.46 67.62
C ARG A 643 -39.44 33.40 68.52
N LEU A 644 -38.98 32.14 68.44
CA LEU A 644 -39.48 31.05 69.26
C LEU A 644 -39.06 31.21 70.73
N ILE A 645 -37.79 31.57 70.98
CA ILE A 645 -37.26 31.88 72.31
C ILE A 645 -37.99 33.07 72.92
N ILE A 646 -38.24 34.13 72.15
CA ILE A 646 -38.99 35.31 72.63
C ILE A 646 -40.42 34.91 73.04
N ARG A 647 -41.11 34.05 72.27
CA ARG A 647 -42.43 33.52 72.68
C ARG A 647 -42.37 32.72 73.98
N LEU A 648 -41.34 31.88 74.15
CA LEU A 648 -41.16 31.10 75.39
C LEU A 648 -40.86 32.01 76.60
N LYS A 649 -40.05 33.07 76.42
CA LYS A 649 -39.81 34.08 77.46
C LYS A 649 -41.08 34.89 77.78
N GLY A 650 -41.87 35.27 76.77
CA GLY A 650 -43.14 35.98 76.95
C GLY A 650 -44.19 35.17 77.73
N ASN A 651 -44.23 33.85 77.51
CA ASN A 651 -45.11 32.94 78.26
C ASN A 651 -44.66 32.72 79.73
N ASN A 652 -43.37 32.88 80.04
CA ASN A 652 -42.88 32.82 81.42
C ASN A 652 -43.06 34.15 82.18
N VAL A 653 -43.13 35.28 81.47
CA VAL A 653 -43.34 36.61 82.08
C VAL A 653 -44.82 36.93 82.29
N THR A 654 -45.73 36.35 81.49
CA THR A 654 -47.19 36.50 81.69
C THR A 654 -47.74 35.71 82.88
N ASN A 655 -46.98 34.75 83.44
CA ASN A 655 -47.34 34.07 84.70
C ASN A 655 -46.86 34.81 85.97
N ASN A 656 -46.01 35.84 85.86
CA ASN A 656 -45.42 36.53 87.03
C ASN A 656 -45.79 38.01 87.18
N ILE A 657 -46.63 38.58 86.29
CA ILE A 657 -47.02 40.01 86.33
C ILE A 657 -48.48 40.22 86.82
N ALA A 658 -49.16 39.16 87.28
CA ALA A 658 -50.50 39.25 87.87
C ALA A 658 -50.54 39.64 89.36
N GLU A 659 -49.40 39.80 90.06
CA GLU A 659 -49.39 39.94 91.53
C GLU A 659 -48.81 41.24 92.13
N MET A 660 -48.35 42.23 91.37
CA MET A 660 -47.83 43.48 91.99
C MET A 660 -48.16 44.75 91.20
N ALA A 661 -49.39 45.25 91.33
CA ALA A 661 -49.73 46.63 91.00
C ALA A 661 -50.80 47.19 91.94
N LYS A 662 -50.42 47.40 93.21
CA LYS A 662 -50.98 48.43 94.09
C LYS A 662 -49.82 49.32 94.56
N SER A 663 -49.67 50.51 93.99
CA SER A 663 -49.33 51.77 94.68
C SER A 663 -48.71 52.81 93.73
N SER A 664 -49.22 54.05 93.83
CA SER A 664 -48.60 55.37 93.63
C SER A 664 -47.18 55.46 93.05
N GLY A 665 -46.82 56.38 92.17
CA GLY A 665 -47.46 57.62 91.74
C GLY A 665 -46.38 58.58 91.20
N ASN A 666 -46.81 59.56 90.39
CA ASN A 666 -46.15 60.84 90.05
C ASN A 666 -44.83 60.90 89.25
N ASN A 667 -44.96 61.62 88.12
CA ASN A 667 -44.14 62.71 87.57
C ASN A 667 -42.65 62.51 87.18
N GLY A 668 -42.35 62.94 85.94
CA GLY A 668 -41.18 63.79 85.69
C GLY A 668 -40.34 63.49 84.45
N TYR A 669 -40.61 64.22 83.35
CA TYR A 669 -39.69 64.76 82.34
C TYR A 669 -38.27 64.16 82.17
N MET A 670 -37.89 63.76 80.94
CA MET A 670 -36.99 64.54 80.07
C MET A 670 -36.52 63.77 78.83
N GLN A 671 -36.24 64.56 77.80
CA GLN A 671 -35.88 64.26 76.44
C GLN A 671 -34.39 63.85 76.25
N ASN A 672 -34.19 63.06 75.20
CA ASN A 672 -33.23 63.23 74.08
C ASN A 672 -31.70 63.13 74.23
N ILE A 673 -31.20 62.29 73.30
CA ILE A 673 -30.07 62.48 72.37
C ILE A 673 -28.67 62.00 72.84
N THR A 674 -28.39 60.78 72.37
CA THR A 674 -27.15 60.25 71.77
C THR A 674 -25.80 60.73 72.28
N GLN A 675 -25.07 59.79 72.89
CA GLN A 675 -23.61 59.76 72.92
C GLN A 675 -23.08 58.41 72.45
N ASP A 676 -21.99 58.52 71.70
CA ASP A 676 -21.02 57.47 71.38
C ASP A 676 -20.71 56.54 72.56
N THR A 677 -20.42 55.29 72.25
CA THR A 677 -19.58 54.47 73.14
C THR A 677 -18.72 53.50 72.33
N GLN A 678 -17.42 53.78 72.35
CA GLN A 678 -16.37 52.79 72.16
C GLN A 678 -16.50 51.69 73.22
N LEU A 679 -16.25 50.44 72.83
CA LEU A 679 -15.85 49.39 73.78
C LEU A 679 -14.77 48.50 73.16
N LYS A 680 -13.55 48.66 73.67
CA LYS A 680 -12.48 47.65 73.67
C LYS A 680 -12.93 46.42 74.45
N VAL A 681 -12.64 45.23 73.92
CA VAL A 681 -12.43 44.02 74.75
C VAL A 681 -11.31 43.19 74.13
N GLU A 682 -10.22 43.05 74.87
CA GLU A 682 -9.20 42.00 74.69
C GLU A 682 -9.76 40.63 75.07
N LYS A 683 -9.29 39.55 74.43
CA LYS A 683 -8.93 38.30 75.10
C LYS A 683 -8.04 37.40 74.23
N LYS A 684 -7.30 36.56 74.94
CA LYS A 684 -6.00 35.93 74.63
C LYS A 684 -6.20 34.40 74.65
N ILE A 685 -5.55 33.66 73.72
CA ILE A 685 -5.12 32.22 73.76
C ILE A 685 -6.29 31.17 73.82
N ILE A 686 -6.33 29.94 73.28
CA ILE A 686 -5.41 28.87 72.83
C ILE A 686 -6.21 27.97 71.84
N ALA A 687 -5.61 27.44 70.76
CA ALA A 687 -5.83 26.05 70.26
C ALA A 687 -5.06 25.77 68.95
N THR A 688 -3.95 25.05 69.11
CA THR A 688 -3.54 23.84 68.33
C THR A 688 -3.87 23.78 66.82
N LEU A 689 -2.84 23.92 65.98
CA LEU A 689 -2.81 23.33 64.64
C LEU A 689 -1.73 22.24 64.66
N ASP A 690 -2.20 21.02 64.81
CA ASP A 690 -1.40 19.80 64.70
C ASP A 690 -0.93 19.60 63.27
N ASN A 691 0.35 19.26 63.15
CA ASN A 691 0.91 18.53 62.04
C ASN A 691 0.22 17.16 61.94
N THR A 692 -0.28 16.78 60.77
CA THR A 692 0.09 15.47 60.21
C THR A 692 0.18 15.52 58.68
N PRO A 693 1.19 14.85 58.09
CA PRO A 693 1.53 14.86 56.68
C PRO A 693 0.99 13.62 55.94
N THR A 694 0.73 13.72 54.63
CA THR A 694 1.01 12.75 53.52
C THR A 694 0.09 12.98 52.31
N PRO A 695 0.36 12.44 51.10
CA PRO A 695 1.65 12.10 50.48
C PRO A 695 1.77 12.51 48.98
N LEU A 696 3.03 12.52 48.51
CA LEU A 696 3.52 12.15 47.17
C LEU A 696 2.57 12.20 45.95
N ALA A 697 2.85 13.10 45.00
CA ALA A 697 3.11 12.74 43.59
C ALA A 697 3.38 13.99 42.71
N SER A 698 4.57 14.57 42.79
CA SER A 698 5.09 15.43 41.71
C SER A 698 6.61 15.55 41.79
N LEU A 699 7.28 14.39 41.82
CA LEU A 699 8.71 14.30 41.56
C LEU A 699 8.95 13.19 40.54
N ILE A 700 8.73 13.50 39.25
CA ILE A 700 9.40 12.78 38.17
C ILE A 700 10.03 13.82 37.24
N ASN A 701 11.36 13.80 37.28
CA ASN A 701 12.30 14.50 36.43
C ASN A 701 12.31 13.85 35.03
N PRO A 702 12.17 14.60 33.92
CA PRO A 702 12.06 14.02 32.58
C PRO A 702 13.39 13.49 31.99
N THR A 703 14.47 13.37 32.76
CA THR A 703 15.77 12.87 32.27
C THR A 703 15.98 11.35 32.30
N PHE A 704 14.93 10.53 32.42
CA PHE A 704 15.04 9.05 32.42
C PHE A 704 14.17 8.35 31.36
N LEU A 705 13.98 8.96 30.19
CA LEU A 705 13.53 8.24 28.99
C LEU A 705 14.58 8.34 27.89
N LYS A 706 15.57 7.47 27.99
CA LYS A 706 16.36 6.91 26.88
C LYS A 706 16.51 5.41 27.11
#